data_AF-A0A6P0NTY9-F1
#
_entry.id   AF-A0A6P0NTY9-F1
#
_cell.length_a   1.000
_cell.length_b   1.000
_cell.length_c   1.000
_cell.angle_alpha   90.00
_cell.angle_beta   90.00
_cell.angle_gamma   90.00
#
_symmetry.space_group_name_H-M   'P 1'
#
loop_
_entity.id
_entity.type
_entity.pdbx_description
1 polymer ?
#
loop_
_entity_poly.entity_id
_entity_poly.type
_entity_poly.pdbx_seq_one_letter_code
_entity_poly.pdbx_strand_id
1 'polypeptide(L)'
;MVTLTDGDDRFDQEDSGNIAPDTINAIGGDDTIFTSTLGGSLARGGDGNDTLVSRGPSGINNSGQPDTLEGGAGSDSLEFQAAAGFGFGDDENDTLVAVSRTSLYGGQGDDFLRGLIGDNWYSANQGNDILLIGTRDSLYGGRDNDTISVFAPEVVEALDFDTLPTFTGDTGQGQNFISANRQEDLVVAFGDRDTIYGGRDNDTLYSLGSQVRVSGDRGNDVIVQLNQESVGTPVNSTAIALTSIERSTLIGGEGNDCIQGAVGPFGDGRNSLDGGAGNDTIRGQASRDTLVGGEGDDLIITGLIEENEDKFSTNGIAVTVPGFAGQNRLDGGAGDDTLASGFLSDTMIGGQGNDCLSGIFSRVDGGEGDDTIDATSISTNASGGGSIEVTLIGSSGNDILLGSTNAGVANFFDGGTGNDFIQFGGTSDQLIGNTQGNDTVIAFQGGGTAPFFIEDTQGSNTLSGGDGGDTLITGAGDDSIVGGTADDSLGDSISAGAGDDVIFGRGGTDTILAGAGDDYIAAGLNGTGDSLIGGQGNDSFAYFAVEEGVTENSVIVDFDPSDDRILLDLNGFNLENSSKNSIIGINDFAGVGPGDNYEDSFARTSGPTIIYERNPKTDPNDTSDDPELAGSGLLKYDPNGNLENDDSNPIITIARLNGTPNLLQSDIFII
;
A
#
# COMPACT_ATOMS: atom_id res chain seq x y z
N MET A 1 28.74 52.94 -40.14
CA MET A 1 27.87 51.95 -40.78
C MET A 1 28.58 51.51 -42.04
N VAL A 2 28.86 50.21 -42.11
CA VAL A 2 29.54 49.55 -43.23
C VAL A 2 28.51 48.63 -43.90
N THR A 3 28.53 48.56 -45.23
CA THR A 3 27.69 47.64 -46.00
C THR A 3 28.60 46.81 -46.89
N LEU A 4 28.52 45.49 -46.77
CA LEU A 4 29.30 44.54 -47.57
C LEU A 4 28.62 44.32 -48.93
N THR A 5 29.28 43.58 -49.81
CA THR A 5 28.81 43.31 -51.16
C THR A 5 27.80 42.16 -51.17
N ASP A 6 27.40 41.74 -52.36
CA ASP A 6 26.42 40.67 -52.61
C ASP A 6 27.16 39.36 -52.97
N GLY A 7 28.21 39.05 -52.22
CA GLY A 7 29.00 37.83 -52.35
C GLY A 7 30.06 37.75 -51.24
N ASP A 8 30.68 36.58 -51.10
CA ASP A 8 31.51 36.21 -49.95
C ASP A 8 32.58 37.26 -49.58
N ASP A 9 32.35 37.93 -48.46
CA ASP A 9 33.16 38.99 -47.90
C ASP A 9 33.78 38.56 -46.55
N ARG A 10 35.04 38.96 -46.34
CA ARG A 10 35.70 38.82 -45.04
C ARG A 10 35.98 40.21 -44.47
N PHE A 11 35.26 40.59 -43.43
CA PHE A 11 35.37 41.89 -42.79
C PHE A 11 35.93 41.78 -41.37
N ASP A 12 37.04 42.46 -41.10
CA ASP A 12 37.56 42.64 -39.75
C ASP A 12 37.54 44.14 -39.40
N GLN A 13 36.76 44.50 -38.39
CA GLN A 13 36.60 45.89 -37.97
C GLN A 13 37.90 46.52 -37.44
N GLU A 14 38.81 45.74 -36.88
CA GLU A 14 40.12 46.23 -36.40
C GLU A 14 41.05 46.56 -37.57
N ASP A 15 40.97 45.78 -38.65
CA ASP A 15 41.75 46.02 -39.88
C ASP A 15 41.21 47.21 -40.71
N SER A 16 39.96 47.61 -40.47
CA SER A 16 39.32 48.74 -41.14
C SER A 16 39.87 50.12 -40.73
N GLY A 17 40.65 50.18 -39.64
CA GLY A 17 41.18 51.42 -39.07
C GLY A 17 40.17 52.22 -38.22
N ASN A 18 38.95 51.73 -38.05
CA ASN A 18 37.94 52.28 -37.13
C ASN A 18 37.53 51.23 -36.10
N ILE A 19 38.19 51.26 -34.95
CA ILE A 19 37.93 50.35 -33.82
C ILE A 19 36.68 50.73 -33.01
N ALA A 20 36.03 51.87 -33.29
CA ALA A 20 34.83 52.29 -32.57
C ALA A 20 33.64 51.38 -32.92
N PRO A 21 32.68 51.18 -31.98
CA PRO A 21 31.46 50.42 -32.25
C PRO A 21 30.77 50.90 -33.54
N ASP A 22 30.36 49.96 -34.38
CA ASP A 22 29.71 50.27 -35.66
C ASP A 22 28.64 49.23 -36.02
N THR A 23 27.80 49.59 -36.99
CA THR A 23 26.84 48.69 -37.65
C THR A 23 27.45 48.18 -38.95
N ILE A 24 27.52 46.86 -39.12
CA ILE A 24 28.04 46.15 -40.28
C ILE A 24 26.89 45.34 -40.86
N ASN A 25 26.50 45.63 -42.10
CA ASN A 25 25.42 44.93 -42.79
C ASN A 25 25.96 44.21 -44.01
N ALA A 26 25.97 42.90 -43.98
CA ALA A 26 26.06 42.09 -45.18
C ALA A 26 24.72 42.04 -45.92
N ILE A 27 24.76 41.73 -47.21
CA ILE A 27 23.59 41.69 -48.10
C ILE A 27 23.33 40.24 -48.51
N GLY A 28 24.33 39.58 -49.07
CA GLY A 28 24.29 38.14 -49.31
C GLY A 28 25.66 37.57 -49.70
N GLY A 29 25.77 36.24 -49.72
CA GLY A 29 27.05 35.52 -49.80
C GLY A 29 27.40 34.87 -48.45
N ASP A 30 28.39 33.98 -48.44
CA ASP A 30 28.86 33.37 -47.18
C ASP A 30 29.94 34.26 -46.56
N ASP A 31 29.56 35.17 -45.66
CA ASP A 31 30.42 36.22 -45.12
C ASP A 31 31.10 35.82 -43.81
N THR A 32 32.22 36.46 -43.49
CA THR A 32 32.88 36.34 -42.19
C THR A 32 33.14 37.72 -41.59
N ILE A 33 32.48 38.03 -40.47
CA ILE A 33 32.51 39.35 -39.84
C ILE A 33 33.12 39.27 -38.43
N PHE A 34 34.20 40.01 -38.17
CA PHE A 34 34.78 40.19 -36.84
C PHE A 34 34.50 41.60 -36.31
N THR A 35 33.72 41.67 -35.22
CA THR A 35 33.37 42.93 -34.54
C THR A 35 34.55 43.53 -33.77
N SER A 36 34.38 44.77 -33.32
CA SER A 36 35.36 45.51 -32.52
C SER A 36 35.67 44.85 -31.18
N THR A 37 36.93 44.96 -30.75
CA THR A 37 37.37 44.62 -29.39
C THR A 37 36.89 45.61 -28.31
N LEU A 38 36.22 46.71 -28.68
CA LEU A 38 35.62 47.67 -27.74
C LEU A 38 34.17 47.32 -27.37
N GLY A 39 33.53 46.41 -28.11
CA GLY A 39 32.12 46.04 -27.94
C GLY A 39 31.15 47.06 -28.53
N GLY A 40 29.84 46.80 -28.40
CA GLY A 40 28.75 47.68 -28.85
C GLY A 40 28.48 47.67 -30.35
N SER A 41 29.04 46.72 -31.09
CA SER A 41 28.86 46.61 -32.54
C SER A 41 27.59 45.81 -32.86
N LEU A 42 26.98 46.13 -34.00
CA LEU A 42 25.89 45.35 -34.59
C LEU A 42 26.39 44.74 -35.89
N ALA A 43 26.45 43.42 -35.99
CA ALA A 43 26.78 42.71 -37.22
C ALA A 43 25.55 41.96 -37.73
N ARG A 44 25.28 42.07 -39.03
CA ARG A 44 24.19 41.38 -39.72
C ARG A 44 24.76 40.59 -40.89
N GLY A 45 24.47 39.28 -40.97
CA GLY A 45 24.90 38.39 -42.05
C GLY A 45 24.08 38.53 -43.34
N GLY A 46 22.76 38.62 -43.24
CA GLY A 46 21.93 38.78 -44.45
C GLY A 46 21.61 37.44 -45.08
N ASP A 47 21.73 37.27 -46.41
CA ASP A 47 21.42 36.02 -47.10
C ASP A 47 22.70 35.15 -47.30
N GLY A 48 22.83 33.99 -46.67
CA GLY A 48 24.00 33.11 -46.85
C GLY A 48 24.31 32.31 -45.59
N ASN A 49 25.40 31.52 -45.61
CA ASN A 49 25.89 30.87 -44.39
C ASN A 49 27.05 31.68 -43.83
N ASP A 50 26.73 32.59 -42.92
CA ASP A 50 27.62 33.60 -42.39
C ASP A 50 28.34 33.13 -41.13
N THR A 51 29.52 33.71 -40.88
CA THR A 51 30.29 33.51 -39.65
C THR A 51 30.52 34.84 -38.97
N LEU A 52 29.81 35.08 -37.86
CA LEU A 52 29.84 36.33 -37.10
C LEU A 52 30.55 36.12 -35.76
N VAL A 53 31.61 36.89 -35.52
CA VAL A 53 32.43 36.76 -34.31
C VAL A 53 32.40 38.05 -33.48
N SER A 54 31.77 37.98 -32.31
CA SER A 54 31.86 39.00 -31.27
C SER A 54 33.20 38.86 -30.52
N ARG A 55 34.07 39.85 -30.68
CA ARG A 55 35.34 39.90 -29.93
C ARG A 55 35.17 40.62 -28.60
N GLY A 56 34.51 41.77 -28.59
CA GLY A 56 34.20 42.56 -27.40
C GLY A 56 35.41 42.91 -26.50
N PRO A 57 35.21 43.71 -25.44
CA PRO A 57 36.29 44.03 -24.51
C PRO A 57 36.56 42.86 -23.57
N SER A 58 37.80 42.38 -23.56
CA SER A 58 38.27 41.40 -22.59
C SER A 58 38.44 42.03 -21.20
N GLY A 59 37.57 41.70 -20.23
CA GLY A 59 37.78 42.13 -18.85
C GLY A 59 36.60 41.94 -17.89
N ILE A 60 36.95 41.61 -16.63
CA ILE A 60 36.07 41.27 -15.48
C ILE A 60 35.09 42.40 -15.06
N ASN A 61 35.13 43.56 -15.72
CA ASN A 61 34.41 44.78 -15.29
C ASN A 61 33.24 45.18 -16.21
N ASN A 62 32.86 44.37 -17.23
CA ASN A 62 31.61 44.50 -18.02
C ASN A 62 31.14 45.95 -18.29
N SER A 63 32.05 46.87 -18.63
CA SER A 63 31.73 48.29 -18.85
C SER A 63 31.62 48.65 -20.33
N GLY A 64 31.85 47.68 -21.23
CA GLY A 64 31.58 47.80 -22.65
C GLY A 64 30.10 47.58 -22.94
N GLN A 65 29.60 48.18 -24.02
CA GLN A 65 28.27 47.85 -24.52
C GLN A 65 28.30 46.43 -25.14
N PRO A 66 27.20 45.67 -25.03
CA PRO A 66 27.13 44.34 -25.62
C PRO A 66 27.12 44.42 -27.15
N ASP A 67 27.79 43.46 -27.81
CA ASP A 67 27.64 43.28 -29.26
C ASP A 67 26.29 42.62 -29.57
N THR A 68 25.79 42.86 -30.78
CA THR A 68 24.62 42.18 -31.33
C THR A 68 25.01 41.53 -32.65
N LEU A 69 24.78 40.23 -32.77
CA LEU A 69 24.98 39.46 -33.99
C LEU A 69 23.59 38.97 -34.45
N GLU A 70 23.24 39.28 -35.69
CA GLU A 70 22.02 38.81 -36.37
C GLU A 70 22.50 37.98 -37.58
N GLY A 71 22.22 36.68 -37.61
CA GLY A 71 22.59 35.78 -38.71
C GLY A 71 21.89 36.19 -39.99
N GLY A 72 20.59 35.93 -40.05
CA GLY A 72 19.75 36.31 -41.17
C GLY A 72 19.10 35.07 -41.80
N ALA A 73 19.25 34.91 -43.11
CA ALA A 73 18.71 33.75 -43.82
C ALA A 73 19.86 32.82 -44.21
N GLY A 74 19.83 31.59 -43.70
CA GLY A 74 20.83 30.56 -43.99
C GLY A 74 21.37 29.95 -42.71
N SER A 75 22.26 28.98 -42.82
CA SER A 75 22.79 28.27 -41.64
C SER A 75 24.05 28.98 -41.12
N ASP A 76 23.86 29.86 -40.13
CA ASP A 76 24.87 30.79 -39.66
C ASP A 76 25.65 30.28 -38.43
N SER A 77 26.84 30.85 -38.22
CA SER A 77 27.70 30.58 -37.08
C SER A 77 28.01 31.87 -36.32
N LEU A 78 27.48 32.00 -35.11
CA LEU A 78 27.63 33.15 -34.24
C LEU A 78 28.49 32.78 -33.01
N GLU A 79 29.65 33.43 -32.84
CA GLU A 79 30.57 33.17 -31.73
C GLU A 79 30.79 34.42 -30.87
N PHE A 80 30.53 34.34 -29.56
CA PHE A 80 30.82 35.39 -28.58
C PHE A 80 32.04 35.04 -27.73
N GLN A 81 33.18 35.71 -27.94
CA GLN A 81 34.50 35.32 -27.43
C GLN A 81 34.93 35.99 -26.10
N ALA A 82 34.38 37.14 -25.71
CA ALA A 82 34.85 37.80 -24.47
C ALA A 82 33.85 38.69 -23.74
N ALA A 83 32.82 39.21 -24.42
CA ALA A 83 31.88 40.16 -23.83
C ALA A 83 30.43 39.73 -24.03
N ALA A 84 29.59 40.12 -23.07
CA ALA A 84 28.15 39.88 -23.13
C ALA A 84 27.56 40.38 -24.45
N GLY A 85 26.56 39.67 -24.97
CA GLY A 85 25.97 39.99 -26.26
C GLY A 85 24.55 39.48 -26.44
N PHE A 86 24.02 39.78 -27.62
CA PHE A 86 22.76 39.26 -28.13
C PHE A 86 23.04 38.56 -29.47
N GLY A 87 22.78 37.27 -29.54
CA GLY A 87 22.89 36.49 -30.78
C GLY A 87 21.53 36.04 -31.25
N PHE A 88 21.21 36.29 -32.51
CA PHE A 88 19.99 35.87 -33.19
C PHE A 88 20.40 35.03 -34.41
N GLY A 89 20.02 33.76 -34.46
CA GLY A 89 20.24 32.90 -35.63
C GLY A 89 19.34 33.33 -36.79
N ASP A 90 18.05 33.51 -36.48
CA ASP A 90 16.97 33.92 -37.40
C ASP A 90 16.35 32.76 -38.21
N ASP A 91 16.69 32.52 -39.48
CA ASP A 91 16.05 31.51 -40.33
C ASP A 91 17.05 30.41 -40.77
N GLU A 92 16.62 29.14 -40.74
CA GLU A 92 17.40 27.90 -40.98
C GLU A 92 18.19 27.42 -39.76
N ASN A 93 19.21 26.57 -39.95
CA ASN A 93 19.84 25.83 -38.84
C ASN A 93 21.14 26.53 -38.39
N ASP A 94 21.09 27.20 -37.25
CA ASP A 94 22.16 28.06 -36.78
C ASP A 94 23.01 27.45 -35.66
N THR A 95 24.25 27.91 -35.52
CA THR A 95 25.17 27.53 -34.45
C THR A 95 25.58 28.77 -33.65
N LEU A 96 25.05 28.88 -32.42
CA LEU A 96 25.30 30.00 -31.51
C LEU A 96 26.15 29.54 -30.32
N VAL A 97 27.36 30.07 -30.17
CA VAL A 97 28.29 29.71 -29.08
C VAL A 97 28.73 30.94 -28.31
N ALA A 98 28.57 30.92 -27.00
CA ALA A 98 28.97 32.00 -26.11
C ALA A 98 29.94 31.53 -25.02
N VAL A 99 31.06 32.24 -24.87
CA VAL A 99 32.00 32.05 -23.75
C VAL A 99 31.85 33.11 -22.66
N SER A 100 30.82 33.95 -22.79
CA SER A 100 30.47 35.03 -21.87
C SER A 100 28.94 35.12 -21.71
N ARG A 101 28.45 35.89 -20.72
CA ARG A 101 27.02 36.01 -20.41
C ARG A 101 26.25 36.59 -21.58
N THR A 102 25.51 35.75 -22.31
CA THR A 102 24.92 36.14 -23.58
C THR A 102 23.46 35.70 -23.63
N SER A 103 22.63 36.46 -24.33
CA SER A 103 21.30 36.02 -24.72
C SER A 103 21.36 35.45 -26.13
N LEU A 104 21.05 34.16 -26.27
CA LEU A 104 21.05 33.42 -27.53
C LEU A 104 19.61 33.12 -27.93
N TYR A 105 19.27 33.44 -29.16
CA TYR A 105 17.97 33.18 -29.77
C TYR A 105 18.24 32.36 -31.04
N GLY A 106 17.73 31.14 -31.11
CA GLY A 106 17.88 30.24 -32.27
C GLY A 106 17.14 30.82 -33.46
N GLY A 107 15.84 30.62 -33.51
CA GLY A 107 15.00 31.22 -34.54
C GLY A 107 14.04 30.21 -35.13
N GLN A 108 14.13 29.98 -36.44
CA GLN A 108 13.42 28.94 -37.15
C GLN A 108 14.39 27.93 -37.73
N GLY A 109 14.36 26.68 -37.31
CA GLY A 109 15.21 25.62 -37.83
C GLY A 109 15.79 24.81 -36.69
N ASP A 110 16.52 23.74 -37.01
CA ASP A 110 17.12 22.91 -35.96
C ASP A 110 18.48 23.52 -35.55
N ASP A 111 18.47 24.30 -34.47
CA ASP A 111 19.57 25.13 -34.00
C ASP A 111 20.45 24.45 -32.94
N PHE A 112 21.70 24.88 -32.85
CA PHE A 112 22.63 24.49 -31.80
C PHE A 112 23.04 25.69 -30.96
N LEU A 113 22.62 25.75 -29.69
CA LEU A 113 22.93 26.83 -28.76
C LEU A 113 23.82 26.35 -27.62
N ARG A 114 24.91 27.07 -27.32
CA ARG A 114 25.84 26.70 -26.26
C ARG A 114 26.41 27.89 -25.49
N GLY A 115 26.33 27.84 -24.16
CA GLY A 115 27.05 28.75 -23.26
C GLY A 115 28.11 28.01 -22.42
N LEU A 116 29.34 28.52 -22.39
CA LEU A 116 30.45 27.93 -21.63
C LEU A 116 30.59 28.46 -20.20
N ILE A 117 29.94 29.56 -19.88
CA ILE A 117 29.88 30.13 -18.53
C ILE A 117 28.43 30.25 -18.09
N GLY A 118 28.15 30.44 -16.80
CA GLY A 118 26.78 30.59 -16.31
C GLY A 118 26.15 31.98 -16.51
N ASP A 119 24.87 32.08 -16.15
CA ASP A 119 24.01 33.27 -16.22
C ASP A 119 23.67 33.74 -17.66
N ASN A 120 23.47 32.80 -18.59
CA ASN A 120 22.97 33.07 -19.94
C ASN A 120 21.44 33.01 -20.02
N TRP A 121 20.93 33.53 -21.12
CA TRP A 121 19.54 33.41 -21.52
C TRP A 121 19.44 32.68 -22.87
N TYR A 122 18.59 31.67 -22.98
CA TYR A 122 18.35 30.93 -24.21
C TYR A 122 16.86 30.98 -24.60
N SER A 123 16.63 31.05 -25.90
CA SER A 123 15.31 30.88 -26.53
C SER A 123 15.55 30.12 -27.83
N ALA A 124 15.20 28.84 -27.88
CA ALA A 124 15.44 28.01 -29.06
C ALA A 124 14.44 28.33 -30.19
N ASN A 125 13.20 28.66 -29.79
CA ASN A 125 12.12 29.16 -30.64
C ASN A 125 11.36 28.09 -31.43
N GLN A 126 11.75 27.75 -32.65
CA GLN A 126 11.03 26.78 -33.50
C GLN A 126 12.04 25.88 -34.21
N GLY A 127 11.80 24.57 -34.17
CA GLY A 127 12.71 23.55 -34.66
C GLY A 127 13.20 22.64 -33.54
N ASN A 128 13.82 21.51 -33.90
CA ASN A 128 14.27 20.52 -32.92
C ASN A 128 15.69 20.89 -32.47
N ASP A 129 15.78 21.69 -31.42
CA ASP A 129 17.00 22.38 -31.08
C ASP A 129 17.85 21.58 -30.09
N ILE A 130 19.16 21.81 -30.12
CA ILE A 130 20.11 21.24 -29.15
C ILE A 130 20.71 22.37 -28.32
N LEU A 131 20.45 22.34 -27.01
CA LEU A 131 20.90 23.35 -26.07
C LEU A 131 21.85 22.75 -25.04
N LEU A 132 23.10 23.23 -25.03
CA LEU A 132 24.12 22.87 -24.05
C LEU A 132 24.37 24.05 -23.11
N ILE A 133 23.83 23.95 -21.90
CA ILE A 133 23.81 25.06 -20.94
C ILE A 133 24.80 24.88 -19.79
N GLY A 134 25.14 25.97 -19.13
CA GLY A 134 26.01 26.00 -17.95
C GLY A 134 25.20 26.01 -16.65
N THR A 135 25.50 26.97 -15.77
CA THR A 135 24.91 27.07 -14.43
C THR A 135 24.19 28.42 -14.28
N ARG A 136 23.12 28.49 -13.48
CA ARG A 136 22.29 29.72 -13.36
C ARG A 136 21.73 30.24 -14.69
N ASP A 137 21.59 29.37 -15.67
CA ASP A 137 21.05 29.73 -16.97
C ASP A 137 19.52 29.78 -16.92
N SER A 138 18.91 30.61 -17.78
CA SER A 138 17.47 30.63 -18.01
C SER A 138 17.20 30.24 -19.45
N LEU A 139 16.39 29.21 -19.66
CA LEU A 139 16.16 28.61 -20.96
C LEU A 139 14.67 28.41 -21.24
N TYR A 140 14.30 28.69 -22.48
CA TYR A 140 13.03 28.30 -23.09
C TYR A 140 13.34 27.48 -24.35
N GLY A 141 12.86 26.24 -24.42
CA GLY A 141 12.99 25.35 -25.59
C GLY A 141 12.23 25.95 -26.76
N GLY A 142 10.95 25.66 -26.92
CA GLY A 142 10.24 26.31 -28.01
C GLY A 142 8.90 25.71 -28.35
N ARG A 143 8.81 25.19 -29.56
CA ARG A 143 7.57 24.68 -30.16
C ARG A 143 7.65 23.23 -30.61
N ASP A 144 8.85 22.69 -30.74
CA ASP A 144 9.18 21.42 -31.37
C ASP A 144 10.10 20.64 -30.42
N ASN A 145 10.55 19.43 -30.80
CA ASN A 145 11.19 18.50 -29.87
C ASN A 145 12.64 18.89 -29.59
N ASP A 146 12.90 19.45 -28.42
CA ASP A 146 14.21 19.96 -28.04
C ASP A 146 15.01 18.96 -27.20
N THR A 147 16.34 19.00 -27.35
CA THR A 147 17.28 18.29 -26.47
C THR A 147 18.10 19.29 -25.65
N ILE A 148 17.85 19.31 -24.33
CA ILE A 148 18.48 20.26 -23.40
C ILE A 148 19.37 19.50 -22.44
N SER A 149 20.65 19.89 -22.33
CA SER A 149 21.59 19.27 -21.40
C SER A 149 22.49 20.27 -20.68
N VAL A 150 22.67 20.09 -19.37
CA VAL A 150 23.62 20.87 -18.57
C VAL A 150 25.03 20.29 -18.71
N PHE A 151 26.01 21.15 -19.00
CA PHE A 151 27.41 20.80 -19.20
C PHE A 151 28.19 20.76 -17.88
N ALA A 152 28.86 19.63 -17.61
CA ALA A 152 29.92 19.55 -16.59
C ALA A 152 31.30 19.52 -17.28
N PRO A 153 32.21 20.48 -17.03
CA PRO A 153 33.50 20.59 -17.73
C PRO A 153 34.48 19.41 -17.60
N GLU A 154 34.16 18.39 -16.81
CA GLU A 154 35.03 17.23 -16.53
C GLU A 154 34.53 15.89 -17.13
N VAL A 155 33.40 15.86 -17.85
CA VAL A 155 32.80 14.59 -18.32
C VAL A 155 32.46 14.68 -19.82
N VAL A 156 33.41 14.32 -20.70
CA VAL A 156 33.25 14.35 -22.18
C VAL A 156 33.27 12.96 -22.83
N GLU A 157 33.36 11.87 -22.07
CA GLU A 157 33.42 10.52 -22.65
C GLU A 157 32.39 9.57 -22.05
N ALA A 158 31.08 9.83 -22.26
CA ALA A 158 30.01 8.82 -22.29
C ALA A 158 28.62 9.50 -22.41
N LEU A 159 28.22 9.89 -23.62
CA LEU A 159 26.80 9.95 -23.98
C LEU A 159 26.48 8.65 -24.72
N ASP A 160 26.54 7.52 -24.00
CA ASP A 160 26.01 6.24 -24.46
C ASP A 160 24.69 6.02 -23.73
N PHE A 161 23.59 6.30 -24.43
CA PHE A 161 22.21 6.30 -23.89
C PHE A 161 21.70 4.90 -23.51
N ASP A 162 22.46 3.84 -23.79
CA ASP A 162 22.14 2.46 -23.36
C ASP A 162 22.67 2.12 -21.95
N THR A 163 23.54 2.96 -21.37
CA THR A 163 24.05 2.78 -20.02
C THR A 163 23.95 4.08 -19.23
N LEU A 164 23.15 4.09 -18.15
CA LEU A 164 23.02 5.22 -17.23
C LEU A 164 24.41 5.82 -16.91
N PRO A 165 24.68 7.10 -17.24
CA PRO A 165 25.99 7.69 -17.04
C PRO A 165 26.31 7.78 -15.54
N THR A 166 27.49 7.29 -15.15
CA THR A 166 28.04 7.44 -13.79
C THR A 166 28.74 8.78 -13.68
N PHE A 167 28.24 9.67 -12.81
CA PHE A 167 28.76 11.03 -12.66
C PHE A 167 29.68 11.18 -11.44
N THR A 168 30.92 11.59 -11.68
CA THR A 168 31.90 11.92 -10.63
C THR A 168 32.25 13.41 -10.69
N GLY A 169 31.70 14.24 -9.78
CA GLY A 169 32.00 15.68 -9.72
C GLY A 169 31.23 16.42 -8.62
N ASP A 170 31.76 17.57 -8.17
CA ASP A 170 31.12 18.46 -7.20
C ASP A 170 29.97 19.23 -7.91
N THR A 171 28.74 18.75 -7.77
CA THR A 171 27.50 19.27 -8.41
C THR A 171 26.99 20.59 -7.81
N GLY A 172 27.75 21.22 -6.90
CA GLY A 172 27.33 22.40 -6.14
C GLY A 172 27.07 23.68 -6.95
N GLN A 173 26.97 23.61 -8.27
CA GLN A 173 26.63 24.71 -9.17
C GLN A 173 25.47 24.30 -10.10
N GLY A 174 24.22 24.47 -9.64
CA GLY A 174 23.00 24.46 -10.46
C GLY A 174 22.33 25.84 -10.47
N GLN A 175 21.03 25.91 -10.17
CA GLN A 175 20.13 27.07 -10.20
C GLN A 175 19.66 27.46 -11.61
N ASN A 176 19.60 26.50 -12.51
CA ASN A 176 19.04 26.68 -13.83
C ASN A 176 17.51 26.78 -13.76
N PHE A 177 16.94 27.59 -14.64
CA PHE A 177 15.51 27.58 -14.96
C PHE A 177 15.36 27.06 -16.39
N ILE A 178 14.69 25.92 -16.54
CA ILE A 178 14.47 25.24 -17.81
C ILE A 178 12.96 25.11 -18.03
N SER A 179 12.49 25.55 -19.19
CA SER A 179 11.11 25.39 -19.65
C SER A 179 11.16 24.86 -21.08
N ALA A 180 10.89 23.57 -21.28
CA ALA A 180 11.00 22.93 -22.60
C ALA A 180 9.84 23.35 -23.54
N ASN A 181 8.65 23.49 -22.95
CA ASN A 181 7.41 24.14 -23.41
C ASN A 181 6.40 23.25 -24.15
N ARG A 182 6.70 22.74 -25.34
CA ARG A 182 5.71 22.06 -26.18
C ARG A 182 6.37 20.96 -26.97
N GLN A 183 5.59 19.91 -27.22
CA GLN A 183 6.02 18.70 -27.91
C GLN A 183 6.91 17.84 -27.00
N GLU A 184 7.50 16.78 -27.56
CA GLU A 184 8.18 15.77 -26.74
C GLU A 184 9.65 16.15 -26.55
N ASP A 185 9.97 16.73 -25.39
CA ASP A 185 11.28 17.25 -25.07
C ASP A 185 12.12 16.28 -24.22
N LEU A 186 13.44 16.31 -24.42
CA LEU A 186 14.41 15.60 -23.59
C LEU A 186 15.25 16.61 -22.78
N VAL A 187 15.08 16.60 -21.46
CA VAL A 187 15.88 17.43 -20.55
C VAL A 187 16.78 16.57 -19.67
N VAL A 188 18.07 16.87 -19.66
CA VAL A 188 19.06 16.23 -18.79
C VAL A 188 19.82 17.32 -18.01
N ALA A 189 19.37 17.59 -16.78
CA ALA A 189 19.93 18.64 -15.95
C ALA A 189 20.75 18.09 -14.77
N PHE A 190 21.92 18.68 -14.54
CA PHE A 190 22.81 18.35 -13.44
C PHE A 190 23.12 19.60 -12.62
N GLY A 191 22.73 19.61 -11.35
CA GLY A 191 23.01 20.72 -10.45
C GLY A 191 22.02 20.86 -9.30
N ASP A 192 22.46 21.46 -8.21
CA ASP A 192 21.58 21.78 -7.09
C ASP A 192 20.64 22.94 -7.43
N ARG A 193 19.38 22.87 -6.97
CA ARG A 193 18.34 23.91 -7.11
C ARG A 193 17.92 24.25 -8.53
N ASP A 194 18.06 23.31 -9.45
CA ASP A 194 17.50 23.44 -10.79
C ASP A 194 15.96 23.37 -10.74
N THR A 195 15.32 24.16 -11.58
CA THR A 195 13.87 24.12 -11.81
C THR A 195 13.61 23.78 -13.26
N ILE A 196 12.87 22.71 -13.50
CA ILE A 196 12.63 22.12 -14.81
C ILE A 196 11.12 21.98 -15.01
N TYR A 197 10.63 22.45 -16.15
CA TYR A 197 9.28 22.24 -16.65
C TYR A 197 9.35 21.59 -18.02
N GLY A 198 8.70 20.43 -18.20
CA GLY A 198 8.51 19.77 -19.48
C GLY A 198 7.59 20.63 -20.35
N GLY A 199 6.32 20.71 -19.99
CA GLY A 199 5.40 21.71 -20.51
C GLY A 199 4.14 21.11 -21.10
N ARG A 200 4.16 20.71 -22.37
CA ARG A 200 3.01 20.06 -23.02
C ARG A 200 3.54 18.91 -23.84
N ASP A 201 2.73 17.86 -23.90
CA ASP A 201 3.03 16.61 -24.58
C ASP A 201 4.01 15.76 -23.75
N ASN A 202 4.46 14.61 -24.26
CA ASN A 202 5.14 13.61 -23.43
C ASN A 202 6.64 13.91 -23.31
N ASP A 203 7.07 14.39 -22.15
CA ASP A 203 8.44 14.83 -21.89
C ASP A 203 9.25 13.77 -21.14
N THR A 204 10.56 13.76 -21.36
CA THR A 204 11.51 12.93 -20.61
C THR A 204 12.52 13.81 -19.86
N LEU A 205 12.43 13.79 -18.53
CA LEU A 205 13.13 14.72 -17.65
C LEU A 205 14.05 13.96 -16.67
N TYR A 206 15.35 14.02 -16.94
CA TYR A 206 16.40 13.53 -16.05
C TYR A 206 17.00 14.66 -15.22
N SER A 207 17.08 14.46 -13.91
CA SER A 207 17.68 15.43 -13.00
C SER A 207 18.65 14.78 -12.00
N LEU A 208 19.68 15.53 -11.61
CA LEU A 208 20.67 15.15 -10.60
C LEU A 208 20.97 16.37 -9.72
N GLY A 209 20.99 16.18 -8.40
CA GLY A 209 21.36 17.23 -7.45
C GLY A 209 20.32 17.42 -6.35
N SER A 210 20.65 18.27 -5.38
CA SER A 210 19.80 18.57 -4.23
C SER A 210 18.86 19.75 -4.50
N GLN A 211 17.67 19.75 -3.89
CA GLN A 211 16.74 20.90 -3.93
C GLN A 211 16.18 21.19 -5.34
N VAL A 212 16.19 20.20 -6.22
CA VAL A 212 15.64 20.38 -7.57
C VAL A 212 14.12 20.29 -7.56
N ARG A 213 13.50 20.98 -8.51
CA ARG A 213 12.07 20.90 -8.79
C ARG A 213 11.89 20.51 -10.25
N VAL A 214 11.18 19.42 -10.51
CA VAL A 214 10.86 18.93 -11.84
C VAL A 214 9.35 18.79 -11.97
N SER A 215 8.79 19.27 -13.07
CA SER A 215 7.36 19.24 -13.40
C SER A 215 7.21 18.74 -14.82
N GLY A 216 6.42 17.69 -15.06
CA GLY A 216 6.03 17.25 -16.40
C GLY A 216 4.99 18.20 -17.04
N ASP A 217 4.07 18.69 -16.21
CA ASP A 217 2.96 19.59 -16.53
C ASP A 217 1.79 18.91 -17.26
N ARG A 218 1.84 18.70 -18.58
CA ARG A 218 0.75 18.05 -19.32
C ARG A 218 1.31 17.06 -20.31
N GLY A 219 0.90 15.81 -20.22
CA GLY A 219 1.42 14.75 -21.07
C GLY A 219 1.61 13.50 -20.24
N ASN A 220 2.05 12.42 -20.87
CA ASN A 220 2.48 11.24 -20.14
C ASN A 220 4.00 11.33 -20.00
N ASP A 221 4.46 11.90 -18.90
CA ASP A 221 5.83 12.31 -18.69
C ASP A 221 6.66 11.25 -17.96
N VAL A 222 7.96 11.23 -18.25
CA VAL A 222 8.93 10.37 -17.56
C VAL A 222 9.88 11.24 -16.77
N ILE A 223 9.81 11.16 -15.44
CA ILE A 223 10.62 11.97 -14.54
C ILE A 223 11.53 11.06 -13.72
N VAL A 224 12.85 11.24 -13.88
CA VAL A 224 13.84 10.43 -13.17
C VAL A 224 14.84 11.31 -12.44
N GLN A 225 14.84 11.20 -11.12
CA GLN A 225 15.88 11.76 -10.27
C GLN A 225 16.98 10.73 -10.04
N LEU A 226 18.20 11.06 -10.48
CA LEU A 226 19.39 10.24 -10.30
C LEU A 226 20.11 10.58 -8.99
N ASN A 227 20.86 9.61 -8.47
CA ASN A 227 21.69 9.76 -7.26
C ASN A 227 23.06 10.34 -7.58
N GLN A 228 23.55 11.23 -6.72
CA GLN A 228 24.93 11.69 -6.82
C GLN A 228 25.91 10.67 -6.23
N GLU A 229 26.65 9.95 -7.08
CA GLU A 229 27.76 9.11 -6.64
C GLU A 229 28.98 9.97 -6.27
N SER A 230 29.09 10.43 -5.03
CA SER A 230 30.32 11.03 -4.54
C SER A 230 31.34 9.92 -4.20
N VAL A 231 32.26 9.61 -5.12
CA VAL A 231 33.47 8.86 -4.78
C VAL A 231 34.38 9.78 -3.98
N GLY A 232 34.20 9.84 -2.66
CA GLY A 232 35.18 10.46 -1.77
C GLY A 232 36.54 9.78 -1.98
N THR A 233 37.57 10.54 -2.35
CA THR A 233 38.94 10.02 -2.42
C THR A 233 39.29 9.35 -1.09
N PRO A 234 39.57 8.04 -1.05
CA PRO A 234 39.70 7.33 0.21
C PRO A 234 41.03 7.70 0.88
N VAL A 235 40.96 8.48 1.95
CA VAL A 235 42.03 8.50 2.96
C VAL A 235 41.68 7.42 3.98
N ASN A 236 41.92 6.15 3.60
CA ASN A 236 41.94 4.98 4.49
C ASN A 236 40.66 4.61 5.25
N SER A 237 39.48 4.77 4.65
CA SER A 237 38.27 4.08 5.11
C SER A 237 37.45 3.59 3.93
N THR A 238 36.95 2.35 3.99
CA THR A 238 35.96 1.76 3.07
C THR A 238 34.56 2.40 3.18
N ALA A 239 34.48 3.64 3.66
CA ALA A 239 33.24 4.38 3.80
C ALA A 239 33.16 5.41 2.68
N ILE A 240 32.27 5.15 1.72
CA ILE A 240 31.83 6.13 0.72
C ILE A 240 31.16 7.26 1.51
N ALA A 241 31.72 8.47 1.46
CA ALA A 241 31.10 9.65 2.00
C ALA A 241 30.24 10.28 0.90
N LEU A 242 28.96 9.88 0.85
CA LEU A 242 27.95 10.60 0.08
C LEU A 242 27.69 11.94 0.78
N THR A 243 27.93 13.06 0.11
CA THR A 243 27.70 14.40 0.64
C THR A 243 26.61 15.12 -0.13
N SER A 244 25.36 15.08 0.35
CA SER A 244 24.36 16.17 0.32
C SER A 244 22.98 15.65 0.73
N ILE A 245 22.12 16.52 1.27
CA ILE A 245 20.74 16.20 1.66
C ILE A 245 19.84 16.44 0.45
N GLU A 246 19.39 15.35 -0.17
CA GLU A 246 18.46 15.39 -1.30
C GLU A 246 17.05 15.75 -0.80
N ARG A 247 16.54 16.90 -1.25
CA ARG A 247 15.11 17.23 -1.17
C ARG A 247 14.68 17.58 -2.58
N SER A 248 14.09 16.65 -3.31
CA SER A 248 13.56 16.95 -4.64
C SER A 248 12.05 17.05 -4.59
N THR A 249 11.49 17.88 -5.46
CA THR A 249 10.05 17.90 -5.74
C THR A 249 9.86 17.48 -7.19
N LEU A 250 9.26 16.31 -7.39
CA LEU A 250 8.93 15.76 -8.70
C LEU A 250 7.41 15.77 -8.82
N ILE A 251 6.90 16.36 -9.90
CA ILE A 251 5.46 16.50 -10.15
C ILE A 251 5.21 15.99 -11.56
N GLY A 252 4.32 15.02 -11.73
CA GLY A 252 3.87 14.54 -13.04
C GLY A 252 3.06 15.62 -13.73
N GLY A 253 1.79 15.77 -13.35
CA GLY A 253 0.90 16.80 -13.89
C GLY A 253 -0.44 16.22 -14.36
N GLU A 254 -0.91 16.64 -15.54
CA GLU A 254 -2.03 16.00 -16.23
C GLU A 254 -1.49 14.89 -17.14
N GLY A 255 -1.99 13.65 -17.03
CA GLY A 255 -1.62 12.52 -17.88
C GLY A 255 -1.17 11.33 -17.02
N ASN A 256 -0.70 10.26 -17.67
CA ASN A 256 -0.23 9.06 -16.99
C ASN A 256 1.28 9.08 -16.91
N ASP A 257 1.82 9.50 -15.77
CA ASP A 257 3.21 9.82 -15.56
C ASP A 257 4.00 8.68 -14.93
N CYS A 258 5.31 8.66 -15.17
CA CYS A 258 6.25 7.72 -14.57
C CYS A 258 7.31 8.49 -13.79
N ILE A 259 7.22 8.44 -12.46
CA ILE A 259 8.11 9.18 -11.56
C ILE A 259 9.01 8.21 -10.80
N GLN A 260 10.32 8.40 -10.93
CA GLN A 260 11.32 7.67 -10.16
C GLN A 260 12.13 8.64 -9.28
N GLY A 261 11.99 8.50 -7.96
CA GLY A 261 12.75 9.25 -6.98
C GLY A 261 14.16 8.70 -6.77
N ALA A 262 15.07 9.58 -6.30
CA ALA A 262 16.42 9.21 -5.94
C ALA A 262 16.49 8.46 -4.59
N VAL A 263 17.55 7.68 -4.46
CA VAL A 263 18.02 7.05 -3.23
C VAL A 263 18.90 8.04 -2.45
N GLY A 264 18.26 8.87 -1.62
CA GLY A 264 18.97 9.80 -0.75
C GLY A 264 20.06 9.11 0.11
N PRO A 265 21.20 9.77 0.39
CA PRO A 265 22.25 9.18 1.20
C PRO A 265 21.83 9.09 2.68
N PHE A 266 21.95 7.89 3.27
CA PHE A 266 21.87 7.65 4.71
C PHE A 266 20.62 8.16 5.44
N GLY A 267 19.44 8.08 4.83
CA GLY A 267 18.21 8.24 5.62
C GLY A 267 17.63 9.67 5.71
N ASP A 268 18.31 10.66 5.11
CA ASP A 268 17.99 12.09 5.27
C ASP A 268 17.22 12.70 4.08
N GLY A 269 17.12 11.97 2.97
CA GLY A 269 16.36 12.39 1.79
C GLY A 269 14.88 12.52 2.10
N ARG A 270 14.28 13.68 1.82
CA ARG A 270 12.83 13.92 1.93
C ARG A 270 12.33 14.45 0.61
N ASN A 271 11.98 13.55 -0.29
CA ASN A 271 11.45 13.92 -1.59
C ASN A 271 9.93 14.04 -1.51
N SER A 272 9.38 14.91 -2.36
CA SER A 272 7.95 15.01 -2.61
C SER A 272 7.73 14.57 -4.05
N LEU A 273 7.02 13.47 -4.23
CA LEU A 273 6.62 12.94 -5.52
C LEU A 273 5.10 13.04 -5.59
N ASP A 274 4.59 13.65 -6.65
CA ASP A 274 3.17 13.95 -6.85
C ASP A 274 2.83 13.56 -8.29
N GLY A 275 1.98 12.56 -8.49
CA GLY A 275 1.57 12.09 -9.81
C GLY A 275 0.71 13.14 -10.51
N GLY A 276 -0.41 13.51 -9.89
CA GLY A 276 -1.29 14.56 -10.36
C GLY A 276 -2.63 14.02 -10.80
N ALA A 277 -2.93 14.04 -12.09
CA ALA A 277 -4.19 13.55 -12.62
C ALA A 277 -3.96 12.60 -13.78
N GLY A 278 -4.45 11.37 -13.69
CA GLY A 278 -4.21 10.28 -14.62
C GLY A 278 -3.70 9.06 -13.84
N ASN A 279 -3.41 7.98 -14.54
CA ASN A 279 -2.98 6.74 -13.90
C ASN A 279 -1.44 6.71 -13.85
N ASP A 280 -0.89 7.10 -12.72
CA ASP A 280 0.54 7.36 -12.54
C ASP A 280 1.28 6.15 -11.98
N THR A 281 2.59 6.09 -12.22
CA THR A 281 3.49 5.13 -11.61
C THR A 281 4.60 5.85 -10.86
N ILE A 282 4.59 5.73 -9.53
CA ILE A 282 5.52 6.42 -8.65
C ILE A 282 6.40 5.39 -7.92
N ARG A 283 7.72 5.53 -8.07
CA ARG A 283 8.71 4.69 -7.38
C ARG A 283 9.58 5.54 -6.45
N GLY A 284 9.33 5.40 -5.14
CA GLY A 284 10.13 6.01 -4.08
C GLY A 284 11.28 5.11 -3.65
N GLN A 285 12.49 5.67 -3.54
CA GLN A 285 13.69 4.91 -3.18
C GLN A 285 14.44 5.47 -1.95
N ALA A 286 14.02 6.63 -1.42
CA ALA A 286 14.57 7.14 -0.17
C ALA A 286 13.73 6.72 1.03
N SER A 287 14.18 7.14 2.20
CA SER A 287 13.68 6.67 3.49
C SER A 287 12.70 7.62 4.17
N ARG A 288 12.34 8.77 3.58
CA ARG A 288 11.40 9.74 4.20
C ARG A 288 10.68 10.55 3.13
N ASP A 289 10.23 9.87 2.09
CA ASP A 289 9.54 10.48 0.97
C ASP A 289 8.03 10.65 1.28
N THR A 290 7.44 11.65 0.64
CA THR A 290 5.98 11.79 0.51
C THR A 290 5.65 11.52 -0.94
N LEU A 291 4.84 10.49 -1.17
CA LEU A 291 4.38 10.05 -2.47
C LEU A 291 2.86 10.21 -2.49
N VAL A 292 2.36 10.96 -3.48
CA VAL A 292 0.94 11.20 -3.70
C VAL A 292 0.63 10.79 -5.14
N GLY A 293 -0.33 9.88 -5.34
CA GLY A 293 -0.82 9.49 -6.66
C GLY A 293 -1.61 10.63 -7.28
N GLY A 294 -2.80 10.90 -6.76
CA GLY A 294 -3.63 12.03 -7.15
C GLY A 294 -5.02 11.60 -7.60
N GLU A 295 -5.48 12.07 -8.76
CA GLU A 295 -6.71 11.54 -9.39
C GLU A 295 -6.32 10.45 -10.40
N GLY A 296 -7.02 9.32 -10.45
CA GLY A 296 -6.74 8.21 -11.37
C GLY A 296 -6.31 6.96 -10.62
N ASP A 297 -6.14 5.85 -11.33
CA ASP A 297 -5.74 4.58 -10.70
C ASP A 297 -4.21 4.49 -10.69
N ASP A 298 -3.59 4.71 -9.53
CA ASP A 298 -2.16 4.91 -9.39
C ASP A 298 -1.41 3.68 -8.88
N LEU A 299 -0.13 3.56 -9.26
CA LEU A 299 0.79 2.57 -8.74
C LEU A 299 1.91 3.25 -7.96
N ILE A 300 1.88 3.12 -6.63
CA ILE A 300 2.90 3.69 -5.75
C ILE A 300 3.69 2.58 -5.06
N ILE A 301 4.98 2.53 -5.33
CA ILE A 301 5.88 1.52 -4.76
C ILE A 301 7.02 2.21 -4.03
N THR A 302 7.25 1.83 -2.78
CA THR A 302 8.45 2.19 -2.04
C THR A 302 9.28 0.96 -1.68
N GLY A 303 10.59 1.15 -1.64
CA GLY A 303 11.52 0.04 -1.44
C GLY A 303 11.74 -0.76 -2.73
N LEU A 304 12.50 -1.85 -2.60
CA LEU A 304 12.90 -2.67 -3.74
C LEU A 304 11.83 -3.75 -3.98
N ILE A 305 11.07 -3.63 -5.06
CA ILE A 305 10.29 -4.76 -5.57
C ILE A 305 11.21 -5.74 -6.31
N GLU A 306 11.18 -6.96 -5.77
CA GLU A 306 11.44 -8.26 -6.40
C GLU A 306 12.84 -8.91 -6.37
N GLU A 307 12.84 -10.05 -5.68
CA GLU A 307 13.23 -11.38 -6.15
C GLU A 307 14.60 -11.52 -6.83
N ASN A 308 15.63 -11.71 -5.98
CA ASN A 308 16.84 -12.53 -6.17
C ASN A 308 18.17 -11.85 -5.88
N GLU A 309 18.23 -10.57 -5.55
CA GLU A 309 19.46 -9.98 -5.04
C GLU A 309 19.23 -9.17 -3.77
N ASP A 310 19.64 -9.78 -2.66
CA ASP A 310 20.08 -9.10 -1.46
C ASP A 310 20.92 -7.87 -1.85
N LYS A 311 20.38 -6.69 -1.52
CA LYS A 311 21.04 -5.39 -1.33
C LYS A 311 21.04 -4.47 -2.55
N PHE A 312 20.55 -3.25 -2.34
CA PHE A 312 21.27 -2.02 -2.67
C PHE A 312 22.59 -2.24 -3.42
N SER A 313 22.50 -2.35 -4.74
CA SER A 313 23.66 -2.36 -5.59
C SER A 313 23.35 -1.72 -6.94
N THR A 314 23.45 -0.39 -6.97
CA THR A 314 24.30 0.17 -8.02
C THR A 314 25.79 0.00 -7.71
N ASN A 315 26.22 -0.44 -6.50
CA ASN A 315 27.61 -0.84 -6.18
C ASN A 315 27.84 -1.53 -4.80
N GLY A 316 26.97 -2.43 -4.34
CA GLY A 316 27.27 -3.33 -3.20
C GLY A 316 27.26 -2.74 -1.78
N ILE A 317 26.35 -1.84 -1.44
CA ILE A 317 26.16 -1.41 -0.04
C ILE A 317 25.16 -2.36 0.64
N ALA A 318 25.62 -3.17 1.59
CA ALA A 318 24.76 -4.08 2.33
C ALA A 318 23.78 -3.35 3.27
N VAL A 319 22.51 -3.78 3.25
CA VAL A 319 21.38 -3.36 4.10
C VAL A 319 21.55 -3.85 5.55
N THR A 320 22.70 -3.60 6.15
CA THR A 320 22.99 -3.89 7.56
C THR A 320 23.46 -2.65 8.33
N VAL A 321 23.33 -1.46 7.74
CA VAL A 321 23.66 -0.20 8.42
C VAL A 321 22.44 0.29 9.22
N PRO A 322 22.51 0.39 10.56
CA PRO A 322 21.45 0.98 11.38
C PRO A 322 21.19 2.44 10.95
N GLY A 323 19.94 2.79 10.62
CA GLY A 323 19.53 4.14 10.21
C GLY A 323 18.80 4.22 8.86
N PHE A 324 18.75 3.13 8.09
CA PHE A 324 18.09 3.02 6.79
C PHE A 324 16.58 2.63 6.84
N ALA A 325 15.87 2.94 7.93
CA ALA A 325 14.46 2.60 8.04
C ALA A 325 13.59 3.70 7.39
N GLY A 326 12.90 3.36 6.30
CA GLY A 326 11.97 4.24 5.59
C GLY A 326 10.78 4.65 6.47
N GLN A 327 10.53 5.95 6.61
CA GLN A 327 9.31 6.60 7.13
C GLN A 327 8.62 7.29 5.95
N ASN A 328 8.35 6.54 4.89
CA ASN A 328 7.65 7.05 3.73
C ASN A 328 6.16 7.19 4.04
N ARG A 329 5.55 8.22 3.46
CA ARG A 329 4.10 8.36 3.41
C ARG A 329 3.66 8.17 1.96
N LEU A 330 2.83 7.16 1.73
CA LEU A 330 2.17 6.92 0.46
C LEU A 330 0.69 7.32 0.62
N ASP A 331 0.16 7.99 -0.38
CA ASP A 331 -1.21 8.49 -0.45
C ASP A 331 -1.69 8.23 -1.89
N GLY A 332 -2.62 7.31 -2.09
CA GLY A 332 -3.14 6.97 -3.42
C GLY A 332 -3.90 8.14 -4.00
N GLY A 333 -4.95 8.58 -3.32
CA GLY A 333 -5.71 9.76 -3.67
C GLY A 333 -7.14 9.40 -4.04
N ALA A 334 -7.51 9.50 -5.31
CA ALA A 334 -8.83 9.15 -5.79
C ALA A 334 -8.72 8.28 -7.04
N GLY A 335 -9.25 7.07 -7.00
CA GLY A 335 -9.14 6.04 -8.03
C GLY A 335 -8.89 4.69 -7.38
N ASP A 336 -8.87 3.61 -8.15
CA ASP A 336 -8.58 2.28 -7.58
C ASP A 336 -7.05 2.07 -7.53
N ASP A 337 -6.42 2.47 -6.42
CA ASP A 337 -4.96 2.58 -6.31
C ASP A 337 -4.28 1.27 -5.88
N THR A 338 -3.01 1.11 -6.24
CA THR A 338 -2.15 0.01 -5.76
C THR A 338 -0.91 0.56 -5.06
N LEU A 339 -0.85 0.36 -3.73
CA LEU A 339 0.23 0.83 -2.88
C LEU A 339 1.04 -0.36 -2.32
N ALA A 340 2.36 -0.31 -2.50
CA ALA A 340 3.28 -1.29 -1.93
C ALA A 340 4.40 -0.60 -1.15
N SER A 341 4.47 -0.89 0.15
CA SER A 341 5.47 -0.32 1.06
C SER A 341 6.64 -1.26 1.34
N GLY A 342 7.82 -0.68 1.61
CA GLY A 342 9.07 -1.43 1.74
C GLY A 342 9.59 -1.58 3.17
N PHE A 343 9.12 -0.75 4.11
CA PHE A 343 9.68 -0.69 5.47
C PHE A 343 8.61 -0.56 6.55
N LEU A 344 8.84 -1.21 7.69
CA LEU A 344 7.94 -1.17 8.84
C LEU A 344 7.55 0.23 9.32
N SER A 345 8.36 1.26 9.08
CA SER A 345 8.03 2.63 9.51
C SER A 345 7.31 3.46 8.44
N ASP A 346 7.00 2.87 7.29
CA ASP A 346 6.15 3.46 6.26
C ASP A 346 4.68 3.44 6.69
N THR A 347 3.93 4.40 6.14
CA THR A 347 2.47 4.52 6.29
C THR A 347 1.82 4.70 4.94
N MET A 348 0.66 4.07 4.73
CA MET A 348 -0.11 4.16 3.49
C MET A 348 -1.53 4.68 3.77
N ILE A 349 -2.06 5.45 2.81
CA ILE A 349 -3.48 5.82 2.72
C ILE A 349 -3.91 5.49 1.30
N GLY A 350 -4.98 4.71 1.12
CA GLY A 350 -5.57 4.42 -0.19
C GLY A 350 -6.24 5.68 -0.72
N GLY A 351 -7.37 6.07 -0.14
CA GLY A 351 -8.05 7.31 -0.46
C GLY A 351 -9.52 7.07 -0.83
N GLN A 352 -9.95 7.49 -2.01
CA GLN A 352 -11.25 7.13 -2.57
C GLN A 352 -11.05 6.09 -3.66
N GLY A 353 -11.91 5.08 -3.75
CA GLY A 353 -11.79 3.99 -4.71
C GLY A 353 -11.50 2.68 -4.00
N ASN A 354 -11.45 1.58 -4.76
CA ASN A 354 -11.18 0.25 -4.20
C ASN A 354 -9.68 -0.01 -4.27
N ASP A 355 -8.98 0.24 -3.17
CA ASP A 355 -7.53 0.28 -3.12
C ASP A 355 -6.92 -1.07 -2.74
N CYS A 356 -5.71 -1.34 -3.22
CA CYS A 356 -4.91 -2.51 -2.88
C CYS A 356 -3.62 -2.09 -2.18
N LEU A 357 -3.54 -2.35 -0.86
CA LEU A 357 -2.44 -1.90 -0.01
C LEU A 357 -1.67 -3.08 0.57
N SER A 358 -0.37 -3.14 0.31
CA SER A 358 0.47 -4.30 0.66
C SER A 358 1.91 -3.94 1.04
N GLY A 359 2.69 -4.96 1.41
CA GLY A 359 4.11 -4.86 1.68
C GLY A 359 4.43 -4.81 3.17
N ILE A 360 5.45 -4.02 3.54
CA ILE A 360 5.92 -3.90 4.92
C ILE A 360 5.66 -2.48 5.41
N PHE A 361 4.83 -2.34 6.44
CA PHE A 361 4.38 -1.06 7.00
C PHE A 361 4.07 -1.18 8.50
N SER A 362 3.78 -0.06 9.15
CA SER A 362 3.28 -0.03 10.54
C SER A 362 1.82 0.35 10.64
N ARG A 363 1.32 1.14 9.68
CA ARG A 363 -0.05 1.62 9.66
C ARG A 363 -0.53 1.84 8.23
N VAL A 364 -1.77 1.46 8.00
CA VAL A 364 -2.47 1.64 6.75
C VAL A 364 -3.92 2.05 7.00
N ASP A 365 -4.47 2.83 6.09
CA ASP A 365 -5.87 3.29 6.04
C ASP A 365 -6.33 3.10 4.59
N GLY A 366 -7.36 2.27 4.36
CA GLY A 366 -7.95 2.03 3.05
C GLY A 366 -8.62 3.30 2.54
N GLY A 367 -9.72 3.69 3.18
CA GLY A 367 -10.39 4.96 2.92
C GLY A 367 -11.85 4.77 2.56
N GLU A 368 -12.29 5.38 1.46
CA GLU A 368 -13.63 5.18 0.91
C GLU A 368 -13.59 4.19 -0.26
N GLY A 369 -14.24 3.04 -0.14
CA GLY A 369 -14.31 2.03 -1.20
C GLY A 369 -14.12 0.64 -0.61
N ASP A 370 -14.29 -0.41 -1.41
CA ASP A 370 -14.09 -1.78 -0.98
C ASP A 370 -12.58 -2.13 -1.08
N ASP A 371 -11.83 -1.91 -0.01
CA ASP A 371 -10.37 -1.96 -0.02
C ASP A 371 -9.81 -3.36 0.30
N THR A 372 -8.60 -3.65 -0.17
CA THR A 372 -7.84 -4.85 0.21
C THR A 372 -6.51 -4.46 0.85
N ILE A 373 -6.34 -4.86 2.11
CA ILE A 373 -5.16 -4.58 2.92
C ILE A 373 -4.46 -5.89 3.30
N ASP A 374 -3.23 -6.09 2.83
CA ASP A 374 -2.45 -7.30 3.04
C ASP A 374 -1.17 -7.05 3.87
N ALA A 375 -1.22 -7.44 5.15
CA ALA A 375 -0.09 -7.43 6.07
C ALA A 375 0.59 -8.80 6.23
N THR A 376 0.21 -9.82 5.44
CA THR A 376 0.66 -11.21 5.62
C THR A 376 2.17 -11.39 5.46
N SER A 377 2.82 -10.50 4.70
CA SER A 377 4.27 -10.52 4.44
C SER A 377 5.13 -9.96 5.60
N ILE A 378 4.53 -9.27 6.56
CA ILE A 378 5.24 -8.62 7.67
C ILE A 378 5.78 -9.67 8.64
N SER A 379 7.07 -9.63 8.98
CA SER A 379 7.69 -10.57 9.94
C SER A 379 8.66 -9.89 10.92
N THR A 380 8.91 -10.49 12.08
CA THR A 380 9.84 -9.98 13.10
C THR A 380 11.30 -9.88 12.67
N ASN A 381 11.67 -10.53 11.55
CA ASN A 381 12.97 -10.28 10.92
C ASN A 381 13.11 -8.83 10.46
N ALA A 382 12.01 -8.17 10.08
CA ALA A 382 12.01 -6.76 9.70
C ALA A 382 12.32 -5.81 10.87
N SER A 383 12.12 -6.23 12.13
CA SER A 383 12.43 -5.45 13.34
C SER A 383 13.75 -5.82 14.02
N GLY A 384 14.48 -6.83 13.52
CA GLY A 384 15.64 -7.39 14.21
C GLY A 384 15.28 -8.21 15.46
N GLY A 385 14.07 -8.77 15.52
CA GLY A 385 13.62 -9.67 16.59
C GLY A 385 12.82 -9.02 17.72
N GLY A 386 12.37 -7.77 17.56
CA GLY A 386 11.40 -7.12 18.46
C GLY A 386 9.96 -7.43 18.10
N SER A 387 9.02 -7.19 19.02
CA SER A 387 7.59 -7.21 18.70
C SER A 387 7.24 -6.11 17.71
N ILE A 388 6.40 -6.41 16.73
CA ILE A 388 5.90 -5.47 15.73
C ILE A 388 4.42 -5.25 15.99
N GLU A 389 4.00 -4.00 15.90
CA GLU A 389 2.59 -3.61 15.91
C GLU A 389 2.23 -3.11 14.51
N VAL A 390 1.14 -3.64 13.94
CA VAL A 390 0.63 -3.24 12.63
C VAL A 390 -0.83 -2.81 12.80
N THR A 391 -1.18 -1.62 12.33
CA THR A 391 -2.58 -1.14 12.35
C THR A 391 -3.15 -1.17 10.94
N LEU A 392 -4.27 -1.89 10.75
CA LEU A 392 -5.03 -2.00 9.52
C LEU A 392 -6.40 -1.34 9.72
N ILE A 393 -6.73 -0.35 8.90
CA ILE A 393 -8.00 0.39 8.96
C ILE A 393 -8.63 0.30 7.58
N GLY A 394 -9.82 -0.27 7.45
CA GLY A 394 -10.61 -0.32 6.21
C GLY A 394 -11.29 1.01 5.92
N SER A 395 -11.90 1.60 6.95
CA SER A 395 -12.66 2.86 6.91
C SER A 395 -14.09 2.70 6.39
N SER A 396 -14.40 2.87 5.11
CA SER A 396 -15.77 2.72 4.64
C SER A 396 -15.85 1.95 3.33
N GLY A 397 -16.66 0.90 3.31
CA GLY A 397 -16.75 -0.05 2.21
C GLY A 397 -16.74 -1.46 2.76
N ASN A 398 -16.74 -2.46 1.90
CA ASN A 398 -16.63 -3.86 2.31
C ASN A 398 -15.18 -4.28 2.17
N ASP A 399 -14.42 -4.14 3.25
CA ASP A 399 -12.97 -4.20 3.20
C ASP A 399 -12.45 -5.61 3.48
N ILE A 400 -11.26 -5.94 2.96
CA ILE A 400 -10.54 -7.19 3.23
C ILE A 400 -9.26 -6.85 3.99
N LEU A 401 -9.18 -7.20 5.28
CA LEU A 401 -8.04 -6.94 6.13
C LEU A 401 -7.35 -8.25 6.52
N LEU A 402 -6.15 -8.49 6.00
CA LEU A 402 -5.38 -9.71 6.23
C LEU A 402 -4.18 -9.45 7.14
N GLY A 403 -4.21 -9.97 8.36
CA GLY A 403 -3.11 -9.85 9.33
C GLY A 403 -1.88 -10.71 9.03
N SER A 404 -0.75 -10.31 9.58
CA SER A 404 0.46 -11.15 9.59
C SER A 404 0.27 -12.40 10.44
N THR A 405 0.67 -13.56 9.89
CA THR A 405 0.73 -14.84 10.62
C THR A 405 2.05 -15.10 11.34
N ASN A 406 2.98 -14.14 11.27
CA ASN A 406 4.32 -14.32 11.83
C ASN A 406 4.31 -14.09 13.35
N ALA A 407 4.91 -15.02 14.09
CA ALA A 407 5.04 -14.89 15.55
C ALA A 407 5.74 -13.58 15.95
N GLY A 408 5.14 -12.87 16.91
CA GLY A 408 5.65 -11.59 17.41
C GLY A 408 5.19 -10.35 16.63
N VAL A 409 4.31 -10.52 15.65
CA VAL A 409 3.53 -9.43 15.05
C VAL A 409 2.16 -9.40 15.73
N ALA A 410 1.76 -8.24 16.23
CA ALA A 410 0.42 -7.95 16.73
C ALA A 410 -0.30 -7.05 15.73
N ASN A 411 -1.42 -7.53 15.20
CA ASN A 411 -2.23 -6.79 14.22
C ASN A 411 -3.42 -6.14 14.93
N PHE A 412 -3.66 -4.86 14.66
CA PHE A 412 -4.78 -4.09 15.20
C PHE A 412 -5.70 -3.70 14.05
N PHE A 413 -6.95 -4.14 14.10
CA PHE A 413 -7.91 -4.01 13.01
C PHE A 413 -9.02 -3.02 13.35
N ASP A 414 -9.42 -2.21 12.37
CA ASP A 414 -10.62 -1.39 12.38
C ASP A 414 -11.26 -1.52 10.99
N GLY A 415 -12.28 -2.37 10.85
CA GLY A 415 -12.98 -2.52 9.56
C GLY A 415 -13.67 -1.21 9.16
N GLY A 416 -14.37 -0.60 10.11
CA GLY A 416 -15.06 0.67 9.91
C GLY A 416 -16.53 0.44 9.57
N THR A 417 -17.02 0.94 8.43
CA THR A 417 -18.42 0.75 8.01
C THR A 417 -18.52 -0.08 6.74
N GLY A 418 -19.47 -1.00 6.68
CA GLY A 418 -19.69 -1.91 5.56
C GLY A 418 -19.53 -3.35 6.03
N ASN A 419 -19.54 -4.32 5.13
CA ASN A 419 -19.43 -5.73 5.51
C ASN A 419 -18.00 -6.20 5.30
N ASP A 420 -17.20 -6.15 6.35
CA ASP A 420 -15.76 -6.36 6.29
C ASP A 420 -15.40 -7.83 6.45
N PHE A 421 -14.30 -8.24 5.82
CA PHE A 421 -13.64 -9.51 6.06
C PHE A 421 -12.32 -9.26 6.77
N ILE A 422 -12.20 -9.74 8.01
CA ILE A 422 -11.03 -9.56 8.85
C ILE A 422 -10.45 -10.92 9.19
N GLN A 423 -9.18 -11.12 8.85
CA GLN A 423 -8.44 -12.32 9.22
C GLN A 423 -7.33 -11.98 10.21
N PHE A 424 -7.46 -12.46 11.45
CA PHE A 424 -6.35 -12.43 12.39
C PHE A 424 -5.31 -13.46 11.97
N GLY A 425 -4.03 -13.10 12.05
CA GLY A 425 -2.92 -14.00 11.73
C GLY A 425 -2.09 -14.38 12.96
N GLY A 426 -2.05 -13.54 14.00
CA GLY A 426 -1.18 -13.69 15.16
C GLY A 426 -1.96 -13.76 16.48
N THR A 427 -1.31 -14.26 17.53
CA THR A 427 -1.94 -14.50 18.85
C THR A 427 -2.12 -13.25 19.72
N SER A 428 -1.83 -12.07 19.19
CA SER A 428 -1.95 -10.79 19.90
C SER A 428 -2.76 -9.79 19.09
N ASP A 429 -3.55 -10.31 18.16
CA ASP A 429 -4.38 -9.53 17.28
C ASP A 429 -5.60 -9.00 18.02
N GLN A 430 -6.03 -7.79 17.66
CA GLN A 430 -7.13 -7.10 18.32
C GLN A 430 -7.98 -6.36 17.30
N LEU A 431 -9.29 -6.40 17.50
CA LEU A 431 -10.20 -5.42 16.93
C LEU A 431 -10.15 -4.18 17.83
N ILE A 432 -9.82 -3.01 17.26
CA ILE A 432 -9.68 -1.73 17.97
C ILE A 432 -10.73 -0.69 17.54
N GLY A 433 -11.42 -0.98 16.45
CA GLY A 433 -12.43 -0.14 15.84
C GLY A 433 -13.84 -0.48 16.26
N ASN A 434 -14.78 0.34 15.81
CA ASN A 434 -16.20 -0.01 15.86
C ASN A 434 -16.63 -0.43 14.46
N THR A 435 -16.46 -1.71 14.17
CA THR A 435 -16.95 -2.37 12.96
C THR A 435 -18.47 -2.28 12.92
N GLN A 436 -18.99 -1.83 11.78
CA GLN A 436 -20.40 -1.59 11.54
C GLN A 436 -20.79 -2.27 10.24
N GLY A 437 -21.61 -3.30 10.33
CA GLY A 437 -22.17 -3.97 9.17
C GLY A 437 -22.27 -5.44 9.47
N ASN A 438 -22.33 -6.27 8.44
CA ASN A 438 -22.38 -7.71 8.62
C ASN A 438 -20.98 -8.28 8.38
N ASP A 439 -20.17 -8.23 9.42
CA ASP A 439 -18.74 -8.46 9.34
C ASP A 439 -18.40 -9.94 9.48
N THR A 440 -17.28 -10.36 8.90
CA THR A 440 -16.72 -11.71 9.04
C THR A 440 -15.33 -11.63 9.64
N VAL A 441 -15.18 -12.07 10.89
CA VAL A 441 -13.90 -12.11 11.59
C VAL A 441 -13.49 -13.56 11.82
N ILE A 442 -12.36 -13.95 11.25
CA ILE A 442 -11.81 -15.29 11.40
C ILE A 442 -10.44 -15.19 12.06
N ALA A 443 -10.33 -15.80 13.22
CA ALA A 443 -9.04 -16.03 13.83
C ALA A 443 -8.38 -17.29 13.25
N PHE A 444 -7.25 -17.10 12.57
CA PHE A 444 -6.47 -18.18 11.99
C PHE A 444 -5.21 -18.42 12.83
N GLN A 445 -5.06 -19.61 13.40
CA GLN A 445 -3.78 -20.09 13.94
C GLN A 445 -3.37 -21.40 13.28
N GLY A 446 -2.10 -21.50 12.86
CA GLY A 446 -1.47 -22.76 12.51
C GLY A 446 -1.13 -23.61 13.73
N GLY A 447 -2.15 -24.11 14.45
CA GLY A 447 -1.99 -25.05 15.58
C GLY A 447 -1.47 -24.45 16.90
N GLY A 448 -1.89 -23.23 17.24
CA GLY A 448 -1.62 -22.60 18.54
C GLY A 448 -2.81 -22.76 19.51
N THR A 449 -2.64 -22.38 20.77
CA THR A 449 -3.70 -22.46 21.81
C THR A 449 -3.89 -21.12 22.52
N ALA A 450 -3.47 -20.03 21.89
CA ALA A 450 -3.52 -18.72 22.49
C ALA A 450 -4.92 -18.13 22.31
N PRO A 451 -5.51 -17.56 23.37
CA PRO A 451 -6.88 -17.07 23.31
C PRO A 451 -7.00 -15.77 22.52
N PHE A 452 -8.10 -15.62 21.81
CA PHE A 452 -8.53 -14.40 21.15
C PHE A 452 -9.63 -13.69 21.93
N PHE A 453 -9.69 -12.38 21.79
CA PHE A 453 -10.80 -11.56 22.23
C PHE A 453 -11.35 -10.84 20.99
N ILE A 454 -12.55 -11.22 20.58
CA ILE A 454 -13.23 -10.65 19.41
C ILE A 454 -14.56 -10.08 19.90
N GLU A 455 -14.72 -8.76 19.79
CA GLU A 455 -15.94 -8.04 20.16
C GLU A 455 -16.43 -7.24 18.95
N ASP A 456 -17.51 -7.71 18.32
CA ASP A 456 -18.11 -7.09 17.13
C ASP A 456 -19.63 -7.00 17.29
N THR A 457 -20.11 -5.86 17.78
CA THR A 457 -21.42 -5.77 18.44
C THR A 457 -22.54 -5.17 17.57
N GLN A 458 -22.26 -4.85 16.31
CA GLN A 458 -23.22 -4.22 15.41
C GLN A 458 -23.40 -5.02 14.12
N GLY A 459 -24.66 -5.32 13.79
CA GLY A 459 -25.01 -6.02 12.56
C GLY A 459 -24.96 -7.53 12.72
N SER A 460 -25.20 -8.26 11.63
CA SER A 460 -25.26 -9.72 11.60
C SER A 460 -23.89 -10.29 11.26
N ASN A 461 -23.14 -10.65 12.29
CA ASN A 461 -21.71 -10.94 12.21
C ASN A 461 -21.42 -12.44 12.13
N THR A 462 -20.32 -12.79 11.48
CA THR A 462 -19.78 -14.15 11.46
C THR A 462 -18.43 -14.18 12.15
N LEU A 463 -18.35 -14.80 13.33
CA LEU A 463 -17.11 -14.90 14.10
C LEU A 463 -16.60 -16.34 14.17
N SER A 464 -15.28 -16.51 14.08
CA SER A 464 -14.60 -17.79 14.35
C SER A 464 -13.40 -17.55 15.26
N GLY A 465 -13.37 -18.16 16.46
CA GLY A 465 -12.29 -18.01 17.45
C GLY A 465 -11.00 -18.76 17.11
N GLY A 466 -11.11 -19.95 16.52
CA GLY A 466 -9.94 -20.73 16.09
C GLY A 466 -9.59 -21.82 17.09
N ASP A 467 -8.31 -22.03 17.40
CA ASP A 467 -7.92 -22.93 18.50
C ASP A 467 -7.54 -22.07 19.71
N GLY A 468 -8.03 -22.36 20.91
CA GLY A 468 -7.82 -21.48 22.06
C GLY A 468 -8.95 -21.52 23.08
N GLY A 469 -8.82 -20.73 24.14
CA GLY A 469 -9.96 -20.46 25.03
C GLY A 469 -10.44 -19.05 24.75
N ASP A 470 -11.22 -18.90 23.69
CA ASP A 470 -11.52 -17.62 23.08
C ASP A 470 -12.67 -16.90 23.78
N THR A 471 -12.74 -15.58 23.60
CA THR A 471 -13.88 -14.77 24.03
C THR A 471 -14.47 -14.11 22.80
N LEU A 472 -15.68 -14.55 22.44
CA LEU A 472 -16.41 -14.10 21.26
C LEU A 472 -17.67 -13.37 21.73
N ILE A 473 -17.74 -12.09 21.42
CA ILE A 473 -18.85 -11.23 21.79
C ILE A 473 -19.39 -10.61 20.51
N THR A 474 -20.61 -10.98 20.14
CA THR A 474 -21.38 -10.22 19.16
C THR A 474 -22.40 -9.33 19.88
N GLY A 475 -23.42 -8.84 19.18
CA GLY A 475 -24.31 -7.84 19.73
C GLY A 475 -25.71 -7.90 19.16
N ALA A 476 -26.09 -6.91 18.36
CA ALA A 476 -27.43 -6.89 17.78
C ALA A 476 -27.38 -7.31 16.31
N GLY A 477 -28.19 -8.28 15.92
CA GLY A 477 -28.23 -8.87 14.59
C GLY A 477 -28.31 -10.39 14.69
N ASP A 478 -28.72 -11.05 13.61
CA ASP A 478 -28.69 -12.52 13.54
C ASP A 478 -27.23 -12.96 13.30
N ASP A 479 -26.55 -13.44 14.34
CA ASP A 479 -25.11 -13.72 14.33
C ASP A 479 -24.80 -15.20 14.05
N SER A 480 -23.61 -15.50 13.52
CA SER A 480 -23.10 -16.85 13.30
C SER A 480 -21.74 -17.01 13.96
N ILE A 481 -21.68 -17.76 15.06
CA ILE A 481 -20.47 -17.91 15.87
C ILE A 481 -19.96 -19.34 15.84
N VAL A 482 -18.66 -19.49 15.62
CA VAL A 482 -17.92 -20.75 15.80
C VAL A 482 -16.84 -20.52 16.86
N GLY A 483 -16.96 -21.19 18.01
CA GLY A 483 -15.97 -21.14 19.09
C GLY A 483 -14.60 -21.53 18.59
N GLY A 484 -14.44 -22.80 18.21
CA GLY A 484 -13.17 -23.26 17.69
C GLY A 484 -13.16 -24.42 16.69
N THR A 485 -12.11 -25.24 16.74
CA THR A 485 -12.06 -26.50 15.97
C THR A 485 -12.62 -27.66 16.79
N ALA A 486 -12.94 -28.78 16.13
CA ALA A 486 -13.45 -29.96 16.84
C ALA A 486 -12.39 -30.66 17.72
N ASP A 487 -11.11 -30.38 17.49
CA ASP A 487 -10.00 -30.95 18.25
C ASP A 487 -9.54 -30.03 19.40
N ASP A 488 -10.23 -28.89 19.62
CA ASP A 488 -9.94 -27.99 20.72
C ASP A 488 -10.26 -28.63 22.08
N SER A 489 -9.44 -28.32 23.07
CA SER A 489 -9.55 -28.79 24.45
C SER A 489 -9.70 -27.65 25.46
N LEU A 490 -9.58 -26.40 25.02
CA LEU A 490 -9.81 -25.21 25.83
C LEU A 490 -11.21 -24.70 25.56
N GLY A 491 -11.88 -24.18 26.59
CA GLY A 491 -13.26 -23.72 26.49
C GLY A 491 -13.39 -22.25 26.12
N ASP A 492 -14.39 -21.97 25.29
CA ASP A 492 -14.72 -20.63 24.80
C ASP A 492 -15.76 -19.92 25.68
N SER A 493 -15.73 -18.60 25.67
CA SER A 493 -16.73 -17.72 26.27
C SER A 493 -17.46 -16.97 25.17
N ILE A 494 -18.68 -17.40 24.85
CA ILE A 494 -19.48 -16.87 23.74
C ILE A 494 -20.68 -16.08 24.28
N SER A 495 -20.89 -14.87 23.77
CA SER A 495 -22.06 -14.01 24.03
C SER A 495 -22.60 -13.45 22.71
N ALA A 496 -23.75 -13.92 22.23
CA ALA A 496 -24.25 -13.52 20.91
C ALA A 496 -25.11 -12.24 20.93
N GLY A 497 -25.95 -12.07 21.95
CA GLY A 497 -26.64 -10.80 22.19
C GLY A 497 -28.11 -10.83 21.80
N ALA A 498 -28.52 -10.14 20.76
CA ALA A 498 -29.91 -10.02 20.36
C ALA A 498 -30.08 -10.22 18.85
N GLY A 499 -30.99 -11.09 18.46
CA GLY A 499 -31.14 -11.60 17.09
C GLY A 499 -31.36 -13.10 17.14
N ASP A 500 -31.69 -13.71 16.00
CA ASP A 500 -31.82 -15.17 15.92
C ASP A 500 -30.44 -15.77 15.61
N ASP A 501 -29.68 -16.14 16.64
CA ASP A 501 -28.26 -16.47 16.52
C ASP A 501 -28.00 -17.95 16.22
N VAL A 502 -26.88 -18.25 15.55
CA VAL A 502 -26.40 -19.61 15.30
C VAL A 502 -25.02 -19.81 15.93
N ILE A 503 -24.93 -20.66 16.94
CA ILE A 503 -23.72 -20.83 17.74
C ILE A 503 -23.24 -22.28 17.69
N PHE A 504 -21.99 -22.47 17.30
CA PHE A 504 -21.28 -23.75 17.37
C PHE A 504 -20.06 -23.62 18.30
N GLY A 505 -20.11 -24.19 19.51
CA GLY A 505 -18.95 -24.19 20.43
C GLY A 505 -17.78 -25.04 19.89
N ARG A 506 -18.09 -26.30 19.54
CA ARG A 506 -17.23 -27.36 18.99
C ARG A 506 -16.39 -28.10 20.05
N GLY A 507 -15.08 -27.97 20.04
CA GLY A 507 -14.23 -28.58 21.05
C GLY A 507 -14.26 -27.72 22.32
N GLY A 508 -13.63 -28.18 23.40
CA GLY A 508 -13.56 -27.37 24.62
C GLY A 508 -14.79 -27.42 25.52
N THR A 509 -14.67 -26.78 26.70
CA THR A 509 -15.73 -26.65 27.73
C THR A 509 -16.33 -25.27 27.66
N ASP A 510 -17.36 -25.10 26.86
CA ASP A 510 -17.77 -23.76 26.45
C ASP A 510 -18.77 -23.14 27.43
N THR A 511 -18.75 -21.82 27.54
CA THR A 511 -19.82 -21.04 28.16
C THR A 511 -20.50 -20.23 27.06
N ILE A 512 -21.74 -20.58 26.76
CA ILE A 512 -22.52 -19.97 25.69
C ILE A 512 -23.72 -19.22 26.29
N LEU A 513 -23.81 -17.93 25.98
CA LEU A 513 -24.97 -17.09 26.21
C LEU A 513 -25.47 -16.61 24.85
N ALA A 514 -26.59 -17.15 24.37
CA ALA A 514 -27.12 -16.77 23.07
C ALA A 514 -27.82 -15.40 23.16
N GLY A 515 -28.84 -15.26 23.99
CA GLY A 515 -29.28 -13.94 24.46
C GLY A 515 -30.75 -13.69 24.23
N ALA A 516 -31.14 -12.90 23.23
CA ALA A 516 -32.55 -12.58 22.97
C ALA A 516 -32.89 -12.78 21.49
N GLY A 517 -33.82 -13.68 21.21
CA GLY A 517 -34.18 -14.12 19.86
C GLY A 517 -34.42 -15.62 19.88
N ASP A 518 -34.75 -16.20 18.74
CA ASP A 518 -34.94 -17.66 18.63
C ASP A 518 -33.59 -18.31 18.23
N ASP A 519 -32.77 -18.69 19.22
CA ASP A 519 -31.38 -19.07 19.00
C ASP A 519 -31.17 -20.55 18.67
N TYR A 520 -30.15 -20.87 17.88
CA TYR A 520 -29.69 -22.24 17.60
C TYR A 520 -28.32 -22.48 18.22
N ILE A 521 -28.26 -23.37 19.22
CA ILE A 521 -27.05 -23.66 19.97
C ILE A 521 -26.65 -25.12 19.77
N ALA A 522 -25.47 -25.34 19.21
CA ALA A 522 -24.82 -26.63 19.12
C ALA A 522 -23.46 -26.58 19.82
N ALA A 523 -23.41 -27.02 21.07
CA ALA A 523 -22.22 -26.94 21.90
C ALA A 523 -21.02 -27.68 21.30
N GLY A 524 -21.23 -28.76 20.53
CA GLY A 524 -20.16 -29.41 19.78
C GLY A 524 -20.05 -30.91 20.04
N LEU A 525 -18.88 -31.47 19.72
CA LEU A 525 -18.57 -32.89 19.90
C LEU A 525 -17.42 -33.04 20.91
N ASN A 526 -17.43 -34.13 21.68
CA ASN A 526 -16.46 -34.49 22.74
C ASN A 526 -16.74 -33.86 24.12
N GLY A 527 -18.00 -33.49 24.38
CA GLY A 527 -18.65 -33.21 25.66
C GLY A 527 -17.70 -33.04 26.84
N THR A 528 -17.19 -31.82 27.00
CA THR A 528 -16.32 -31.51 28.14
C THR A 528 -17.03 -30.71 29.24
N GLY A 529 -18.36 -30.54 29.17
CA GLY A 529 -19.16 -29.96 30.25
C GLY A 529 -19.66 -28.53 30.00
N ASP A 530 -20.18 -28.25 28.81
CA ASP A 530 -20.57 -26.88 28.42
C ASP A 530 -21.69 -26.29 29.26
N SER A 531 -21.69 -24.97 29.46
CA SER A 531 -22.75 -24.20 30.10
C SER A 531 -23.54 -23.43 29.04
N LEU A 532 -24.77 -23.84 28.78
CA LEU A 532 -25.61 -23.30 27.71
C LEU A 532 -26.75 -22.47 28.31
N ILE A 533 -26.82 -21.19 27.93
CA ILE A 533 -27.88 -20.25 28.32
C ILE A 533 -28.52 -19.76 27.02
N GLY A 534 -29.78 -20.14 26.79
CA GLY A 534 -30.55 -19.69 25.62
C GLY A 534 -30.93 -18.22 25.75
N GLY A 535 -31.56 -17.87 26.87
CA GLY A 535 -31.99 -16.53 27.18
C GLY A 535 -33.48 -16.29 26.90
N GLN A 536 -33.81 -15.26 26.13
CA GLN A 536 -35.20 -14.90 25.82
C GLN A 536 -35.56 -15.30 24.40
N GLY A 537 -36.49 -16.23 24.24
CA GLY A 537 -37.02 -16.61 22.93
C GLY A 537 -37.25 -18.10 22.88
N ASN A 538 -37.47 -18.64 21.68
CA ASN A 538 -37.68 -20.07 21.49
C ASN A 538 -36.37 -20.76 21.09
N ASP A 539 -35.54 -21.05 22.08
CA ASP A 539 -34.18 -21.49 21.83
C ASP A 539 -34.10 -22.98 21.50
N SER A 540 -33.15 -23.35 20.66
CA SER A 540 -32.97 -24.69 20.13
C SER A 540 -31.59 -25.25 20.50
N PHE A 541 -31.56 -26.22 21.42
CA PHE A 541 -30.34 -26.90 21.84
C PHE A 541 -30.14 -28.19 21.02
N ALA A 542 -29.16 -28.20 20.12
CA ALA A 542 -28.96 -29.26 19.15
C ALA A 542 -27.87 -30.27 19.54
N TYR A 543 -28.20 -31.55 19.40
CA TYR A 543 -27.30 -32.68 19.58
C TYR A 543 -27.32 -33.56 18.32
N PHE A 544 -26.15 -33.80 17.73
CA PHE A 544 -26.04 -34.50 16.46
C PHE A 544 -25.77 -36.00 16.59
N ALA A 545 -25.23 -36.46 17.71
CA ALA A 545 -24.94 -37.86 17.95
C ALA A 545 -24.78 -38.11 19.45
N VAL A 546 -24.74 -39.40 19.80
CA VAL A 546 -24.37 -39.86 21.13
C VAL A 546 -22.86 -39.89 21.25
N GLU A 547 -22.34 -39.44 22.40
CA GLU A 547 -20.91 -39.42 22.68
C GLU A 547 -20.56 -40.43 23.76
N GLU A 548 -19.66 -41.34 23.43
CA GLU A 548 -19.11 -42.32 24.37
C GLU A 548 -17.86 -41.75 25.05
N GLY A 549 -17.72 -41.99 26.36
CA GLY A 549 -16.51 -41.60 27.09
C GLY A 549 -16.46 -40.12 27.54
N VAL A 550 -17.58 -39.40 27.45
CA VAL A 550 -17.79 -38.07 28.03
C VAL A 550 -17.46 -38.07 29.53
N THR A 551 -16.58 -37.15 29.96
CA THR A 551 -16.19 -37.03 31.38
C THR A 551 -17.07 -36.04 32.14
N GLU A 552 -17.62 -35.03 31.46
CA GLU A 552 -18.49 -34.00 32.02
C GLU A 552 -19.64 -33.72 31.03
N ASN A 553 -20.87 -33.68 31.50
CA ASN A 553 -22.03 -33.47 30.63
C ASN A 553 -22.38 -31.99 30.55
N SER A 554 -22.73 -31.50 29.36
CA SER A 554 -23.20 -30.13 29.18
C SER A 554 -24.48 -29.87 30.00
N VAL A 555 -24.62 -28.64 30.47
CA VAL A 555 -25.72 -28.15 31.30
C VAL A 555 -26.45 -27.05 30.55
N ILE A 556 -27.74 -27.26 30.27
CA ILE A 556 -28.65 -26.20 29.86
C ILE A 556 -29.16 -25.49 31.11
N VAL A 557 -28.84 -24.22 31.25
CA VAL A 557 -28.95 -23.46 32.51
C VAL A 557 -30.35 -22.91 32.74
N ASP A 558 -31.09 -22.57 31.69
CA ASP A 558 -32.35 -21.82 31.75
C ASP A 558 -33.52 -22.39 30.95
N PHE A 559 -33.42 -23.65 30.48
CA PHE A 559 -34.44 -24.32 29.66
C PHE A 559 -35.89 -24.09 30.15
N ASP A 560 -36.69 -23.38 29.36
CA ASP A 560 -38.13 -23.20 29.55
C ASP A 560 -38.93 -24.03 28.53
N PRO A 561 -39.61 -25.11 28.95
CA PRO A 561 -40.40 -25.95 28.02
C PRO A 561 -41.60 -25.24 27.38
N SER A 562 -41.94 -23.99 27.73
CA SER A 562 -42.94 -23.24 26.97
C SER A 562 -42.41 -22.65 25.67
N ASP A 563 -41.11 -22.37 25.62
CA ASP A 563 -40.47 -21.59 24.57
C ASP A 563 -39.39 -22.44 23.87
N ASP A 564 -38.54 -23.12 24.64
CA ASP A 564 -37.35 -23.84 24.18
C ASP A 564 -37.60 -25.27 23.66
N ARG A 565 -36.62 -25.78 22.91
CA ARG A 565 -36.64 -27.12 22.32
C ARG A 565 -35.26 -27.77 22.34
N ILE A 566 -35.28 -29.10 22.39
CA ILE A 566 -34.10 -29.94 22.17
C ILE A 566 -34.20 -30.53 20.76
N LEU A 567 -33.16 -30.32 19.95
CA LEU A 567 -33.06 -30.87 18.60
C LEU A 567 -32.13 -32.09 18.61
N LEU A 568 -32.60 -33.22 18.08
CA LEU A 568 -31.82 -34.46 17.98
C LEU A 568 -31.73 -34.92 16.52
N ASP A 569 -30.52 -35.21 16.04
CA ASP A 569 -30.35 -35.79 14.69
C ASP A 569 -30.90 -37.23 14.63
N LEU A 570 -31.74 -37.51 13.63
CA LEU A 570 -32.36 -38.82 13.46
C LEU A 570 -31.34 -39.98 13.36
N ASN A 571 -30.25 -39.78 12.62
CA ASN A 571 -29.28 -40.83 12.34
C ASN A 571 -28.26 -40.96 13.47
N GLY A 572 -27.86 -39.86 14.10
CA GLY A 572 -26.95 -39.86 15.23
C GLY A 572 -27.47 -40.64 16.44
N PHE A 573 -28.79 -40.64 16.64
CA PHE A 573 -29.47 -41.36 17.72
C PHE A 573 -30.21 -42.63 17.26
N ASN A 574 -30.15 -43.01 15.98
CA ASN A 574 -30.84 -44.18 15.42
C ASN A 574 -32.32 -44.32 15.83
N LEU A 575 -33.09 -43.22 15.84
CA LEU A 575 -34.46 -43.19 16.37
C LEU A 575 -35.47 -43.79 15.36
N GLU A 576 -35.60 -45.12 15.37
CA GLU A 576 -36.34 -45.90 14.35
C GLU A 576 -37.85 -45.60 14.26
N ASN A 577 -38.47 -45.11 15.35
CA ASN A 577 -39.91 -44.79 15.37
C ASN A 577 -40.19 -43.29 15.21
N SER A 578 -39.17 -42.51 14.88
CA SER A 578 -39.24 -41.07 14.66
C SER A 578 -39.06 -40.73 13.19
N SER A 579 -39.28 -39.46 12.83
CA SER A 579 -39.08 -38.98 11.47
C SER A 579 -38.43 -37.62 11.49
N LYS A 580 -37.57 -37.35 10.51
CA LYS A 580 -36.96 -36.04 10.33
C LYS A 580 -38.05 -34.97 10.16
N ASN A 581 -37.82 -33.81 10.76
CA ASN A 581 -38.75 -32.68 10.84
C ASN A 581 -40.05 -33.00 11.59
N SER A 582 -39.99 -33.81 12.65
CA SER A 582 -41.14 -34.05 13.53
C SER A 582 -40.74 -34.06 15.00
N ILE A 583 -41.72 -33.91 15.90
CA ILE A 583 -41.51 -34.25 17.31
C ILE A 583 -41.08 -35.72 17.44
N ILE A 584 -40.30 -36.05 18.48
CA ILE A 584 -39.86 -37.42 18.73
C ILE A 584 -41.04 -38.39 18.79
N GLY A 585 -40.89 -39.60 18.24
CA GLY A 585 -41.92 -40.62 18.25
C GLY A 585 -42.20 -41.12 19.68
N ILE A 586 -43.47 -41.41 20.01
CA ILE A 586 -43.85 -41.83 21.37
C ILE A 586 -43.17 -43.14 21.80
N ASN A 587 -42.71 -43.94 20.84
CA ASN A 587 -42.03 -45.20 21.06
C ASN A 587 -40.51 -45.04 21.25
N ASP A 588 -39.96 -43.87 20.93
CA ASP A 588 -38.55 -43.51 21.10
C ASP A 588 -38.34 -42.57 22.30
N PHE A 589 -39.38 -42.28 23.09
CA PHE A 589 -39.30 -41.38 24.24
C PHE A 589 -39.89 -41.99 25.52
N ALA A 590 -39.14 -41.89 26.62
CA ALA A 590 -39.55 -42.30 27.96
C ALA A 590 -39.35 -41.16 28.98
N GLY A 591 -40.45 -40.57 29.44
CA GLY A 591 -40.43 -39.62 30.55
C GLY A 591 -40.53 -40.33 31.90
N VAL A 592 -39.58 -40.08 32.81
CA VAL A 592 -39.53 -40.63 34.16
C VAL A 592 -39.92 -39.56 35.17
N GLY A 593 -40.83 -39.93 36.08
CA GLY A 593 -41.41 -39.01 37.06
C GLY A 593 -40.41 -38.57 38.14
N PRO A 594 -40.77 -37.52 38.92
CA PRO A 594 -39.96 -37.02 40.03
C PRO A 594 -39.51 -38.10 41.00
N GLY A 595 -38.20 -38.22 41.22
CA GLY A 595 -37.65 -39.11 42.23
C GLY A 595 -37.68 -40.59 41.84
N ASP A 596 -37.79 -40.93 40.57
CA ASP A 596 -37.56 -42.27 40.05
C ASP A 596 -36.38 -42.24 39.07
N ASN A 597 -35.64 -43.34 38.98
CA ASN A 597 -34.58 -43.53 37.99
C ASN A 597 -35.16 -44.38 36.85
N TYR A 598 -34.64 -44.20 35.64
CA TYR A 598 -35.05 -45.01 34.51
C TYR A 598 -34.69 -46.48 34.73
N GLU A 599 -35.59 -47.36 34.29
CA GLU A 599 -35.36 -48.80 34.14
C GLU A 599 -35.81 -49.18 32.71
N ASP A 600 -35.23 -50.21 32.10
CA ASP A 600 -35.55 -50.65 30.72
C ASP A 600 -37.06 -50.90 30.52
N SER A 601 -37.79 -51.22 31.59
CA SER A 601 -39.25 -51.39 31.57
C SER A 601 -40.05 -50.13 31.22
N PHE A 602 -39.42 -48.94 31.30
CA PHE A 602 -40.02 -47.66 30.89
C PHE A 602 -39.99 -47.46 29.37
N ALA A 603 -39.04 -48.08 28.65
CA ALA A 603 -39.03 -48.08 27.20
C ALA A 603 -40.20 -48.90 26.62
N ARG A 604 -40.69 -48.46 25.47
CA ARG A 604 -41.85 -49.08 24.79
C ARG A 604 -41.46 -50.14 23.77
N THR A 605 -40.23 -50.09 23.30
CA THR A 605 -39.70 -50.96 22.26
C THR A 605 -38.32 -51.46 22.63
N SER A 606 -37.83 -52.45 21.90
CA SER A 606 -36.46 -52.96 22.01
C SER A 606 -35.46 -52.15 21.16
N GLY A 607 -35.83 -50.93 20.77
CA GLY A 607 -35.02 -50.04 19.96
C GLY A 607 -34.61 -48.80 20.77
N PRO A 608 -33.74 -47.95 20.19
CA PRO A 608 -33.19 -46.79 20.87
C PRO A 608 -34.25 -45.86 21.48
N THR A 609 -34.02 -45.41 22.71
CA THR A 609 -34.97 -44.61 23.49
C THR A 609 -34.28 -43.39 24.12
N ILE A 610 -34.84 -42.21 23.89
CA ILE A 610 -34.49 -40.98 24.62
C ILE A 610 -35.26 -40.94 25.93
N ILE A 611 -34.56 -40.59 27.00
CA ILE A 611 -35.06 -40.66 28.36
C ILE A 611 -34.95 -39.27 28.98
N TYR A 612 -35.99 -38.84 29.69
CA TYR A 612 -35.91 -37.67 30.55
C TYR A 612 -36.26 -38.03 32.00
N GLU A 613 -35.27 -37.97 32.89
CA GLU A 613 -35.44 -38.19 34.33
C GLU A 613 -35.61 -36.87 35.05
N ARG A 614 -36.76 -36.71 35.72
CA ARG A 614 -37.03 -35.53 36.53
C ARG A 614 -36.55 -35.76 37.95
N ASN A 615 -35.52 -35.04 38.41
CA ASN A 615 -35.01 -35.15 39.78
C ASN A 615 -34.78 -36.61 40.23
N PRO A 616 -33.87 -37.35 39.56
CA PRO A 616 -33.62 -38.76 39.86
C PRO A 616 -33.15 -38.97 41.31
N LYS A 617 -33.38 -40.17 41.84
CA LYS A 617 -32.80 -40.58 43.12
C LYS A 617 -31.29 -40.74 42.94
N THR A 618 -30.49 -40.15 43.82
CA THR A 618 -29.10 -40.55 44.02
C THR A 618 -29.06 -42.05 44.29
N ASP A 619 -28.45 -42.84 43.39
CA ASP A 619 -28.35 -44.29 43.56
C ASP A 619 -27.40 -44.59 44.75
N PRO A 620 -27.85 -45.30 45.79
CA PRO A 620 -27.01 -45.64 46.93
C PRO A 620 -25.86 -46.63 46.61
N ASN A 621 -25.82 -47.23 45.42
CA ASN A 621 -24.73 -48.07 44.92
C ASN A 621 -23.89 -47.40 43.82
N ASP A 622 -24.24 -46.18 43.43
CA ASP A 622 -23.45 -45.40 42.49
C ASP A 622 -22.18 -44.93 43.20
N THR A 623 -21.04 -45.45 42.76
CA THR A 623 -19.72 -45.06 43.27
C THR A 623 -19.20 -43.79 42.61
N SER A 624 -19.91 -43.24 41.64
CA SER A 624 -19.77 -41.83 41.30
C SER A 624 -20.42 -41.05 42.43
N ASP A 625 -19.62 -40.67 43.44
CA ASP A 625 -20.00 -39.62 44.37
C ASP A 625 -20.15 -38.33 43.55
N ASP A 626 -21.25 -38.20 42.79
CA ASP A 626 -21.60 -36.98 42.08
C ASP A 626 -22.68 -36.22 42.88
N PRO A 627 -22.26 -35.35 43.82
CA PRO A 627 -23.17 -34.52 44.61
C PRO A 627 -24.01 -33.53 43.77
N GLU A 628 -23.82 -33.46 42.45
CA GLU A 628 -24.52 -32.53 41.53
C GLU A 628 -25.85 -33.06 40.97
N LEU A 629 -26.24 -34.32 41.27
CA LEU A 629 -27.52 -34.91 40.85
C LEU A 629 -28.76 -34.35 41.59
N ALA A 630 -28.56 -33.58 42.67
CA ALA A 630 -29.65 -33.10 43.50
C ALA A 630 -30.30 -31.84 42.92
N GLY A 631 -31.42 -32.00 42.21
CA GLY A 631 -32.27 -30.90 41.75
C GLY A 631 -32.14 -30.53 40.27
N SER A 632 -31.46 -31.35 39.46
CA SER A 632 -31.37 -31.24 38.00
C SER A 632 -32.23 -32.30 37.28
N GLY A 633 -32.65 -32.03 36.04
CA GLY A 633 -33.23 -33.01 35.13
C GLY A 633 -32.14 -33.63 34.25
N LEU A 634 -32.25 -34.91 33.93
CA LEU A 634 -31.28 -35.59 33.07
C LEU A 634 -31.92 -36.00 31.75
N LEU A 635 -31.33 -35.57 30.64
CA LEU A 635 -31.62 -36.11 29.32
C LEU A 635 -30.62 -37.23 29.04
N LYS A 636 -31.12 -38.44 28.75
CA LYS A 636 -30.31 -39.64 28.52
C LYS A 636 -30.73 -40.35 27.24
N TYR A 637 -29.87 -41.25 26.77
CA TYR A 637 -30.09 -42.14 25.64
C TYR A 637 -29.81 -43.58 26.04
N ASP A 638 -30.77 -44.45 25.76
CA ASP A 638 -30.66 -45.90 25.91
C ASP A 638 -30.67 -46.53 24.51
N PRO A 639 -29.54 -47.07 24.02
CA PRO A 639 -29.45 -47.69 22.70
C PRO A 639 -30.24 -49.00 22.59
N ASN A 640 -30.59 -49.65 23.72
CA ASN A 640 -31.18 -50.99 23.75
C ASN A 640 -32.68 -50.97 24.09
N GLY A 641 -33.19 -49.85 24.59
CA GLY A 641 -34.59 -49.69 24.99
C GLY A 641 -34.99 -50.71 26.05
N ASN A 642 -36.03 -51.49 25.80
CA ASN A 642 -36.56 -52.44 26.80
C ASN A 642 -35.83 -53.79 26.89
N LEU A 643 -34.66 -53.91 26.28
CA LEU A 643 -33.85 -55.14 26.32
C LEU A 643 -33.10 -55.24 27.66
N GLU A 644 -33.72 -55.91 28.63
CA GLU A 644 -33.12 -56.11 29.96
C GLU A 644 -31.73 -56.78 29.91
N ASN A 645 -30.76 -56.18 30.63
CA ASN A 645 -29.44 -56.74 30.97
C ASN A 645 -28.46 -56.91 29.78
N ASP A 646 -28.53 -56.08 28.75
CA ASP A 646 -27.46 -55.97 27.76
C ASP A 646 -26.44 -54.90 28.14
N ASP A 647 -25.48 -55.26 29.00
CA ASP A 647 -24.37 -54.40 29.43
C ASP A 647 -23.41 -54.02 28.27
N SER A 648 -23.65 -54.48 27.04
CA SER A 648 -22.76 -54.18 25.91
C SER A 648 -22.85 -52.74 25.43
N ASN A 649 -23.96 -52.04 25.68
CA ASN A 649 -24.13 -50.61 25.42
C ASN A 649 -24.83 -49.93 26.61
N PRO A 650 -24.12 -49.19 27.47
CA PRO A 650 -24.73 -48.54 28.64
C PRO A 650 -25.63 -47.37 28.24
N ILE A 651 -26.51 -46.97 29.16
CA ILE A 651 -27.28 -45.73 29.06
C ILE A 651 -26.31 -44.55 29.17
N ILE A 652 -26.44 -43.59 28.25
CA ILE A 652 -25.55 -42.44 28.13
C ILE A 652 -26.31 -41.17 28.51
N THR A 653 -25.69 -40.29 29.29
CA THR A 653 -26.26 -38.97 29.56
C THR A 653 -25.92 -38.05 28.40
N ILE A 654 -26.92 -37.38 27.83
CA ILE A 654 -26.76 -36.40 26.75
C ILE A 654 -26.48 -35.03 27.35
N ALA A 655 -27.32 -34.61 28.29
CA ALA A 655 -27.27 -33.28 28.88
C ALA A 655 -27.96 -33.24 30.25
N ARG A 656 -27.56 -32.26 31.04
CA ARG A 656 -28.25 -31.86 32.27
C ARG A 656 -29.09 -30.63 31.99
N LEU A 657 -30.29 -30.60 32.55
CA LEU A 657 -31.12 -29.39 32.56
C LEU A 657 -31.13 -28.88 34.00
N ASN A 658 -30.68 -27.65 34.21
CA ASN A 658 -30.69 -27.03 35.52
C ASN A 658 -32.14 -26.90 36.03
N GLY A 659 -32.37 -27.23 37.31
CA GLY A 659 -33.72 -27.38 37.83
C GLY A 659 -34.42 -28.65 37.31
N THR A 660 -35.75 -28.67 37.28
CA THR A 660 -36.50 -29.89 36.89
C THR A 660 -37.63 -29.56 35.91
N PRO A 661 -37.32 -29.01 34.71
CA PRO A 661 -38.34 -28.60 33.77
C PRO A 661 -39.28 -29.76 33.41
N ASN A 662 -40.53 -29.43 33.09
CA ASN A 662 -41.51 -30.45 32.69
C ASN A 662 -41.33 -30.78 31.20
N LEU A 663 -40.18 -31.33 30.83
CA LEU A 663 -39.89 -31.71 29.45
C LEU A 663 -40.81 -32.84 28.99
N LEU A 664 -41.45 -32.64 27.84
CA LEU A 664 -42.40 -33.53 27.19
C LEU A 664 -41.89 -33.92 25.80
N GLN A 665 -42.59 -34.89 25.20
CA GLN A 665 -42.38 -35.32 23.82
C GLN A 665 -42.47 -34.16 22.80
N SER A 666 -43.26 -33.11 23.09
CA SER A 666 -43.41 -31.94 22.21
C SER A 666 -42.19 -31.06 22.13
N ASP A 667 -41.30 -31.15 23.12
CA ASP A 667 -40.19 -30.24 23.34
C ASP A 667 -38.91 -30.82 22.73
N ILE A 668 -38.97 -32.07 22.24
CA ILE A 668 -37.90 -32.74 21.50
C ILE A 668 -38.31 -32.83 20.03
N PHE A 669 -37.53 -32.21 19.16
CA PHE A 669 -37.72 -32.20 17.72
C PHE A 669 -36.58 -32.94 17.02
N ILE A 670 -36.91 -33.69 15.98
CA ILE A 670 -35.97 -34.54 15.25
C ILE A 670 -35.58 -33.84 13.95
N ILE A 671 -34.28 -33.63 13.78
CA ILE A 671 -33.69 -32.94 12.61
C ILE A 671 -33.01 -33.90 11.64
#